data_AF-M1AEA0-F1
#
_entry.id   AF-M1AEA0-F1
#
_cell.length_a   1.000
_cell.length_b   1.000
_cell.length_c   1.000
_cell.angle_alpha   90.00
_cell.angle_beta   90.00
_cell.angle_gamma   90.00
#
_symmetry.space_group_name_H-M   'P 1'
#
loop_
_entity.id
_entity.type
_entity.pdbx_description
1 polymer ?
#
loop_
_entity_poly.entity_id
_entity_poly.type
_entity_poly.pdbx_seq_one_letter_code
_entity_poly.pdbx_strand_id
1 'polypeptide(L)'
;MGSKWRKAKLALGLNTCLYIPKTLEDSPATASASASTVTGGRLFDAVSLSPTTPNRNSDCHVDMPTTPTPSSSGLRMPKHHNSKSSKSTCAICLMSMKPGQGHAIFTAECSHSFHFNCITSNVKHGNQICPVCRAKWKEIPFQSPLTDISQPRSRNGQVHWPQHDAWMTVVRQVPPARLDTNRNISNLFQTVEPSVFDDDEVVDHRPMGSQKNSSTDATNHHSMGAIEVKTWPEISAVTKSASHSNFAVLVHLKAPHAVGLLNQSGMPVTGQNSRAPVDLVTVLDVSGSMAGTKLALLKRAMGFVIQNLGPADRLSVIAFSSTARRLFPLRRMSDTGKQEALQAVNSLSSNGGTNIAEALKKSAKIMTDRKWKNPVSSIILLSDGQDTYTINSPSVAAMQTNYRSLLPACMQRNAASSGLHIPVHAFGFGADHDAVSMHSISETSGGTFSFIEAENVIQDAFAQCIGGLLSVVVQELRVEVECVHPVLRLNSIKAGSYNASLASDNKSGNIEVGDLYADEERDFLVMLDIPADRSSNDMMTLVKVKCTYKDPTQSDNSDLVTLDHIDDVKIERPDTIGQLIVSMEVDKQRNRLQSAEAMAEARSAAENGDLAAAVSVLERCRKKLSETVSAKAGDRLCLALDAELKEMQERMANRRVYETSGRAYVLSGLSSHSWQRATARGDSTDSTSLIQAYQTPSMMDMVSRSQTMYLGSPAPRPPLRPLRSFPARQQPR
;
A
#
# COMPACT_ATOMS: atom_id res chain seq x y z
N MET A 1 13.41 43.79 -14.11
CA MET A 1 14.04 42.79 -13.22
C MET A 1 15.26 42.17 -13.92
N GLY A 2 16.51 42.42 -13.49
CA GLY A 2 17.68 42.01 -14.32
C GLY A 2 19.01 41.70 -13.62
N SER A 3 19.11 41.77 -12.28
CA SER A 3 20.42 41.65 -11.58
C SER A 3 20.72 40.29 -10.94
N LYS A 4 19.73 39.40 -10.75
CA LYS A 4 19.94 38.10 -10.07
C LYS A 4 20.60 37.03 -10.98
N TRP A 5 20.22 36.97 -12.27
CA TRP A 5 20.77 35.99 -13.22
C TRP A 5 22.26 36.20 -13.55
N ARG A 6 22.79 37.42 -13.43
CA ARG A 6 24.21 37.70 -13.72
C ARG A 6 25.15 37.16 -12.63
N LYS A 7 24.69 36.94 -11.40
CA LYS A 7 25.48 36.31 -10.32
C LYS A 7 25.58 34.78 -10.46
N ALA A 8 24.53 34.11 -10.94
CA ALA A 8 24.55 32.67 -11.18
C ALA A 8 25.58 32.25 -12.25
N LYS A 9 25.79 33.07 -13.26
CA LYS A 9 26.71 32.75 -14.39
C LYS A 9 28.19 32.81 -14.02
N LEU A 10 28.56 33.57 -12.98
CA LEU A 10 29.93 33.64 -12.45
C LEU A 10 30.29 32.46 -11.54
N ALA A 11 29.29 31.79 -10.94
CA ALA A 11 29.50 30.64 -10.06
C ALA A 11 29.74 29.31 -10.79
N LEU A 12 29.59 29.27 -12.12
CA LEU A 12 29.54 28.02 -12.90
C LEU A 12 30.61 27.89 -14.00
N GLY A 13 31.58 28.81 -14.09
CA GLY A 13 32.88 28.56 -14.77
C GLY A 13 32.87 28.17 -16.26
N LEU A 14 31.78 28.38 -17.01
CA LEU A 14 31.65 27.94 -18.40
C LEU A 14 31.83 29.08 -19.41
N ASN A 15 33.01 29.11 -20.03
CA ASN A 15 33.37 29.98 -21.16
C ASN A 15 33.45 29.19 -22.47
N THR A 16 32.44 29.29 -23.34
CA THR A 16 32.58 29.01 -24.79
C THR A 16 31.69 29.92 -25.65
N CYS A 17 32.35 30.56 -26.63
CA CYS A 17 31.81 31.32 -27.77
C CYS A 17 31.20 30.36 -28.84
N LEU A 18 30.45 30.73 -29.89
CA LEU A 18 29.80 31.92 -30.50
C LEU A 18 28.68 31.32 -31.41
N TYR A 19 27.65 31.97 -31.98
CA TYR A 19 27.61 33.17 -32.84
C TYR A 19 26.12 33.57 -33.05
N ILE A 20 25.78 34.86 -33.12
CA ILE A 20 24.41 35.36 -33.41
C ILE A 20 24.51 36.51 -34.44
N PRO A 21 23.76 36.47 -35.56
CA PRO A 21 23.60 37.62 -36.45
C PRO A 21 22.61 38.66 -35.92
N LYS A 22 23.02 39.94 -35.97
CA LYS A 22 22.17 41.17 -35.96
C LYS A 22 21.80 41.53 -37.42
N THR A 23 20.92 42.46 -37.81
CA THR A 23 20.06 43.53 -37.21
C THR A 23 18.93 43.81 -38.23
N LEU A 24 17.79 44.47 -37.94
CA LEU A 24 17.50 45.90 -37.75
C LEU A 24 16.16 45.98 -36.96
N GLU A 25 15.89 46.93 -36.05
CA GLU A 25 15.52 48.36 -36.27
C GLU A 25 14.29 48.51 -37.22
N ASP A 26 13.19 49.18 -36.86
CA ASP A 26 13.03 50.31 -35.93
C ASP A 26 11.71 50.32 -35.10
N SER A 27 11.64 51.20 -34.11
CA SER A 27 10.45 51.55 -33.29
C SER A 27 9.82 52.88 -33.83
N PRO A 28 8.91 53.64 -33.16
CA PRO A 28 8.21 53.44 -31.86
C PRO A 28 6.71 53.84 -31.83
N ALA A 29 6.10 53.76 -30.62
CA ALA A 29 5.10 54.70 -30.04
C ALA A 29 3.80 55.04 -30.82
N THR A 30 2.63 55.40 -30.25
CA THR A 30 2.02 55.51 -28.91
C THR A 30 0.51 55.64 -29.21
N ALA A 31 -0.44 55.20 -28.37
CA ALA A 31 -1.19 56.03 -27.41
C ALA A 31 -2.55 55.31 -27.22
N SER A 32 -2.97 54.95 -26.01
CA SER A 32 -3.84 55.72 -25.09
C SER A 32 -5.34 55.67 -25.40
N ALA A 33 -6.13 55.28 -24.38
CA ALA A 33 -7.58 55.54 -24.24
C ALA A 33 -8.50 54.89 -25.32
N SER A 34 -9.76 54.54 -25.03
CA SER A 34 -10.50 54.48 -23.77
C SER A 34 -11.69 53.52 -23.92
N ALA A 35 -12.29 53.20 -22.78
CA ALA A 35 -13.70 52.86 -22.54
C ALA A 35 -14.73 53.23 -23.66
N SER A 36 -15.91 52.61 -23.77
CA SER A 36 -16.69 51.99 -22.67
C SER A 36 -17.86 51.13 -23.18
N THR A 37 -18.18 50.06 -22.45
CA THR A 37 -19.55 49.66 -21.99
C THR A 37 -20.63 49.21 -23.01
N VAL A 38 -21.64 48.50 -22.46
CA VAL A 38 -22.94 48.08 -23.03
C VAL A 38 -22.86 46.86 -23.96
N THR A 39 -23.08 45.60 -23.55
CA THR A 39 -24.06 44.91 -22.67
C THR A 39 -25.54 44.98 -23.08
N GLY A 40 -26.00 43.89 -23.71
CA GLY A 40 -27.41 43.44 -23.77
C GLY A 40 -28.25 44.01 -24.93
N GLY A 41 -29.09 43.24 -25.62
CA GLY A 41 -29.35 41.79 -25.54
C GLY A 41 -30.72 41.43 -26.18
N ARG A 42 -31.11 40.14 -26.12
CA ARG A 42 -32.40 39.55 -26.57
C ARG A 42 -32.51 39.34 -28.11
N LEU A 43 -32.72 38.12 -28.65
CA LEU A 43 -33.91 37.23 -28.63
C LEU A 43 -35.08 37.84 -29.45
N PHE A 44 -35.76 37.19 -30.42
CA PHE A 44 -35.90 35.77 -30.81
C PHE A 44 -36.01 35.55 -32.35
N ASP A 45 -36.14 34.26 -32.74
CA ASP A 45 -36.84 33.68 -33.92
C ASP A 45 -36.16 33.65 -35.32
N ALA A 46 -36.46 32.70 -36.24
CA ALA A 46 -37.06 31.34 -36.15
C ALA A 46 -36.96 30.58 -37.52
N VAL A 47 -37.39 29.28 -37.58
CA VAL A 47 -37.73 28.48 -38.80
C VAL A 47 -36.55 28.12 -39.75
N SER A 48 -36.55 27.07 -40.60
CA SER A 48 -36.95 25.64 -40.51
C SER A 48 -36.51 24.88 -41.81
N LEU A 49 -36.39 23.54 -41.76
CA LEU A 49 -36.42 22.54 -42.88
C LEU A 49 -35.36 22.52 -44.02
N SER A 50 -34.60 21.40 -44.07
CA SER A 50 -34.52 20.32 -45.13
C SER A 50 -34.31 20.65 -46.65
N PRO A 51 -34.05 19.68 -47.60
CA PRO A 51 -34.04 18.20 -47.50
C PRO A 51 -32.98 17.36 -48.35
N THR A 52 -32.92 16.03 -48.10
CA THR A 52 -32.72 14.83 -49.03
C THR A 52 -31.64 14.80 -50.15
N THR A 53 -30.69 13.83 -50.23
CA THR A 53 -30.70 12.39 -50.74
C THR A 53 -30.99 12.20 -52.26
N PRO A 54 -30.73 11.05 -52.96
CA PRO A 54 -30.22 9.69 -52.60
C PRO A 54 -28.95 9.25 -53.42
N ASN A 55 -28.20 8.15 -53.25
CA ASN A 55 -28.34 6.74 -52.76
C ASN A 55 -28.87 5.68 -53.79
N ARG A 56 -28.00 4.75 -54.27
CA ARG A 56 -28.24 3.27 -54.26
C ARG A 56 -27.15 2.35 -54.90
N ASN A 57 -26.80 1.30 -54.13
CA ASN A 57 -26.65 -0.14 -54.44
C ASN A 57 -25.61 -0.81 -55.38
N SER A 58 -25.18 -1.98 -54.87
CA SER A 58 -24.92 -3.32 -55.48
C SER A 58 -23.55 -3.73 -56.06
N ASP A 59 -22.92 -4.65 -55.33
CA ASP A 59 -22.45 -6.00 -55.73
C ASP A 59 -21.26 -6.27 -56.68
N CYS A 60 -20.21 -6.84 -56.04
CA CYS A 60 -19.57 -8.15 -56.32
C CYS A 60 -18.51 -8.37 -57.43
N HIS A 61 -17.60 -9.31 -57.13
CA HIS A 61 -16.67 -10.12 -57.95
C HIS A 61 -15.73 -9.41 -58.99
N VAL A 62 -14.39 -9.52 -58.94
CA VAL A 62 -13.41 -10.65 -58.88
C VAL A 62 -12.83 -11.01 -60.27
N ASP A 63 -11.50 -11.21 -60.28
CA ASP A 63 -10.62 -11.90 -61.26
C ASP A 63 -9.87 -11.18 -62.41
N MET A 64 -8.76 -11.87 -62.77
CA MET A 64 -7.56 -11.55 -63.57
C MET A 64 -7.70 -12.24 -64.97
N PRO A 65 -6.67 -12.56 -65.83
CA PRO A 65 -5.26 -12.14 -66.00
C PRO A 65 -4.84 -11.88 -67.50
N THR A 66 -3.52 -11.94 -67.79
CA THR A 66 -2.81 -12.39 -69.03
C THR A 66 -2.37 -11.45 -70.20
N THR A 67 -1.04 -11.19 -70.27
CA THR A 67 -0.03 -11.39 -71.39
C THR A 67 -0.31 -10.99 -72.86
N PRO A 68 0.70 -10.62 -73.72
CA PRO A 68 2.01 -11.31 -73.86
C PRO A 68 3.30 -10.47 -74.13
N THR A 69 4.43 -11.19 -74.21
CA THR A 69 5.82 -10.76 -74.50
C THR A 69 6.16 -10.67 -76.00
N PRO A 70 7.29 -10.05 -76.41
CA PRO A 70 8.49 -10.86 -76.70
C PRO A 70 9.82 -10.27 -76.15
N SER A 71 10.94 -10.96 -76.41
CA SER A 71 12.21 -10.89 -75.66
C SER A 71 13.42 -10.43 -76.50
N SER A 72 14.42 -9.79 -75.89
CA SER A 72 15.82 -10.27 -75.93
C SER A 72 16.81 -9.46 -75.07
N SER A 73 17.66 -10.22 -74.33
CA SER A 73 19.07 -9.97 -74.00
C SER A 73 19.53 -8.67 -73.28
N GLY A 74 19.91 -8.79 -71.99
CA GLY A 74 20.69 -7.77 -71.28
C GLY A 74 20.63 -7.82 -69.73
N LEU A 75 21.29 -8.81 -69.10
CA LEU A 75 21.37 -8.97 -67.64
C LEU A 75 22.67 -8.35 -67.08
N ARG A 76 22.77 -7.74 -65.89
CA ARG A 76 21.84 -7.22 -64.84
C ARG A 76 22.74 -6.32 -63.94
N MET A 77 22.41 -5.08 -63.56
CA MET A 77 21.56 -4.70 -62.42
C MET A 77 21.47 -3.15 -62.39
N PRO A 78 20.28 -2.52 -62.35
CA PRO A 78 20.18 -1.06 -62.18
C PRO A 78 19.90 -0.63 -60.75
N LYS A 79 20.49 0.52 -60.38
CA LYS A 79 20.10 1.34 -59.22
C LYS A 79 18.62 1.74 -59.33
N HIS A 80 17.90 1.81 -58.21
CA HIS A 80 16.65 2.57 -58.12
C HIS A 80 16.81 3.81 -57.25
N HIS A 81 16.31 4.93 -57.76
CA HIS A 81 16.31 6.23 -57.07
C HIS A 81 15.17 6.36 -56.06
N ASN A 82 15.42 7.20 -55.06
CA ASN A 82 14.46 7.83 -54.14
C ASN A 82 13.01 7.94 -54.64
N SER A 83 12.08 7.45 -53.83
CA SER A 83 10.77 8.09 -53.62
C SER A 83 10.66 8.55 -52.16
N LYS A 84 10.22 9.79 -51.95
CA LYS A 84 10.08 10.37 -50.60
C LYS A 84 8.74 9.95 -49.98
N SER A 85 8.74 9.10 -48.95
CA SER A 85 7.72 9.14 -47.88
C SER A 85 8.01 8.16 -46.73
N SER A 86 8.38 8.69 -45.57
CA SER A 86 7.71 8.42 -44.28
C SER A 86 8.47 9.14 -43.15
N LYS A 87 7.76 9.48 -42.08
CA LYS A 87 8.26 10.34 -41.01
C LYS A 87 9.15 9.52 -40.07
N SER A 88 10.29 10.07 -39.66
CA SER A 88 11.21 9.43 -38.72
C SER A 88 10.49 9.06 -37.41
N THR A 89 10.30 7.77 -37.14
CA THR A 89 9.70 7.24 -35.91
C THR A 89 10.68 6.32 -35.20
N CYS A 90 10.79 6.42 -33.87
CA CYS A 90 11.70 5.60 -33.10
C CYS A 90 11.13 4.19 -32.93
N ALA A 91 11.87 3.15 -33.33
CA ALA A 91 11.40 1.76 -33.26
C ALA A 91 11.24 1.18 -31.83
N ILE A 92 11.48 1.97 -30.78
CA ILE A 92 11.38 1.54 -29.36
C ILE A 92 10.13 2.13 -28.70
N CYS A 93 9.85 3.43 -28.89
CA CYS A 93 8.68 4.11 -28.31
C CYS A 93 7.59 4.46 -29.34
N LEU A 94 7.84 4.20 -30.63
CA LEU A 94 6.98 4.49 -31.79
C LEU A 94 6.65 5.99 -32.01
N MET A 95 7.24 6.90 -31.23
CA MET A 95 7.06 8.35 -31.34
C MET A 95 7.94 8.99 -32.42
N SER A 96 7.57 10.18 -32.90
CA SER A 96 8.32 10.89 -33.95
C SER A 96 9.67 11.45 -33.48
N MET A 97 10.70 11.29 -34.30
CA MET A 97 12.06 11.80 -34.11
C MET A 97 12.24 13.12 -34.86
N LYS A 98 11.52 14.17 -34.43
CA LYS A 98 11.70 15.53 -34.94
C LYS A 98 12.77 16.28 -34.13
N PRO A 99 13.76 16.92 -34.77
CA PRO A 99 14.66 17.85 -34.07
C PRO A 99 13.86 18.99 -33.43
N GLY A 100 14.14 19.32 -32.17
CA GLY A 100 13.54 20.45 -31.45
C GLY A 100 12.57 20.10 -30.30
N GLN A 101 12.12 18.85 -30.16
CA GLN A 101 11.24 18.44 -29.05
C GLN A 101 11.98 18.02 -27.76
N GLY A 102 13.17 18.59 -27.49
CA GLY A 102 13.95 18.31 -26.26
C GLY A 102 14.56 16.90 -26.13
N HIS A 103 14.30 15.99 -27.07
CA HIS A 103 14.83 14.63 -27.07
C HIS A 103 16.03 14.51 -28.01
N ALA A 104 17.19 14.13 -27.47
CA ALA A 104 18.37 13.82 -28.28
C ALA A 104 18.13 12.58 -29.17
N ILE A 105 18.69 12.58 -30.38
CA ILE A 105 18.57 11.48 -31.34
C ILE A 105 19.94 10.80 -31.43
N PHE A 106 19.97 9.49 -31.23
CA PHE A 106 21.13 8.63 -31.45
C PHE A 106 20.99 7.90 -32.78
N THR A 107 22.03 7.91 -33.61
CA THR A 107 22.09 7.09 -34.82
C THR A 107 23.20 6.06 -34.66
N ALA A 108 22.84 4.78 -34.68
CA ALA A 108 23.77 3.67 -34.52
C ALA A 108 24.65 3.47 -35.76
N GLU A 109 25.77 2.74 -35.61
CA GLU A 109 26.70 2.35 -36.71
C GLU A 109 25.97 1.74 -37.94
N CYS A 110 24.85 1.07 -37.69
CA CYS A 110 23.98 0.46 -38.70
C CYS A 110 22.96 1.41 -39.34
N SER A 111 23.16 2.73 -39.24
CA SER A 111 22.32 3.81 -39.79
C SER A 111 20.87 3.86 -39.29
N HIS A 112 20.55 3.18 -38.19
CA HIS A 112 19.23 3.26 -37.54
C HIS A 112 19.24 4.32 -36.44
N SER A 113 18.23 5.20 -36.44
CA SER A 113 18.07 6.27 -35.46
C SER A 113 17.02 5.93 -34.39
N PHE A 114 17.28 6.39 -33.16
CA PHE A 114 16.44 6.21 -31.98
C PHE A 114 16.45 7.49 -31.13
N HIS A 115 15.47 7.69 -30.24
CA HIS A 115 15.66 8.64 -29.14
C HIS A 115 16.74 8.12 -28.19
N PHE A 116 17.62 9.01 -27.73
CA PHE A 116 18.78 8.67 -26.89
C PHE A 116 18.37 7.90 -25.63
N ASN A 117 17.39 8.40 -24.87
CA ASN A 117 16.91 7.72 -23.65
C ASN A 117 16.34 6.32 -23.92
N CYS A 118 15.59 6.14 -25.01
CA CYS A 118 15.03 4.83 -25.38
C CYS A 118 16.14 3.80 -25.62
N ILE A 119 17.23 4.21 -26.28
CA ILE A 119 18.32 3.29 -26.58
C ILE A 119 19.30 3.10 -25.43
N THR A 120 19.57 4.14 -24.63
CA THR A 120 20.32 4.01 -23.37
C THR A 120 19.61 3.05 -22.42
N SER A 121 18.27 3.07 -22.36
CA SER A 121 17.51 2.08 -21.59
C SER A 121 17.71 0.66 -22.13
N ASN A 122 17.56 0.43 -23.44
CA ASN A 122 17.76 -0.90 -24.04
C ASN A 122 19.15 -1.49 -23.74
N VAL A 123 20.20 -0.67 -23.83
CA VAL A 123 21.58 -1.13 -23.55
C VAL A 123 21.81 -1.39 -22.06
N LYS A 124 21.21 -0.61 -21.13
CA LYS A 124 21.27 -0.88 -19.68
C LYS A 124 20.70 -2.24 -19.29
N HIS A 125 19.80 -2.81 -20.09
CA HIS A 125 19.24 -4.16 -19.90
C HIS A 125 20.08 -5.27 -20.56
N GLY A 126 21.32 -4.97 -20.99
CA GLY A 126 22.27 -5.95 -21.53
C GLY A 126 22.23 -6.16 -23.05
N ASN A 127 21.32 -5.48 -23.76
CA ASN A 127 21.16 -5.67 -25.21
C ASN A 127 22.19 -4.86 -26.01
N GLN A 128 23.28 -5.50 -26.44
CA GLN A 128 24.36 -4.91 -27.27
C GLN A 128 24.13 -5.07 -28.79
N ILE A 129 22.87 -5.21 -29.21
CA ILE A 129 22.47 -5.38 -30.61
C ILE A 129 21.43 -4.34 -31.01
N CYS A 130 21.47 -3.90 -32.27
CA CYS A 130 20.46 -3.01 -32.82
C CYS A 130 19.05 -3.65 -32.77
N PRO A 131 18.03 -3.00 -32.18
CA PRO A 131 16.67 -3.53 -32.16
C PRO A 131 16.05 -3.78 -33.55
N VAL A 132 16.50 -3.05 -34.58
CA VAL A 132 15.92 -3.11 -35.93
C VAL A 132 16.61 -4.17 -36.80
N CYS A 133 17.95 -4.17 -36.87
CA CYS A 133 18.71 -5.04 -37.77
C CYS A 133 19.62 -6.06 -37.07
N ARG A 134 19.61 -6.13 -35.73
CA ARG A 134 20.39 -7.07 -34.90
C ARG A 134 21.92 -7.01 -35.07
N ALA A 135 22.45 -6.00 -35.76
CA ALA A 135 23.89 -5.74 -35.82
C ALA A 135 24.45 -5.52 -34.40
N LYS A 136 25.55 -6.22 -34.07
CA LYS A 136 26.30 -6.03 -32.82
C LYS A 136 27.01 -4.68 -32.85
N TRP A 137 26.97 -3.94 -31.75
CA TRP A 137 27.63 -2.64 -31.65
C TRP A 137 29.05 -2.79 -31.10
N LYS A 138 29.99 -2.07 -31.71
CA LYS A 138 31.40 -2.05 -31.29
C LYS A 138 31.64 -0.90 -30.32
N GLU A 139 31.01 0.25 -30.58
CA GLU A 139 31.03 1.39 -29.67
C GLU A 139 29.63 1.66 -29.11
N ILE A 140 29.56 1.69 -27.78
CA ILE A 140 28.38 2.05 -27.00
C ILE A 140 28.73 3.34 -26.26
N PRO A 141 27.86 4.36 -26.22
CA PRO A 141 28.17 5.64 -25.57
C PRO A 141 28.08 5.55 -24.03
N PHE A 142 28.94 4.73 -23.41
CA PHE A 142 29.34 4.76 -22.00
C PHE A 142 30.65 3.98 -21.78
N GLN A 143 31.77 4.49 -22.30
CA GLN A 143 33.09 4.32 -21.69
C GLN A 143 33.89 5.61 -21.88
N SER A 144 34.46 6.11 -20.78
CA SER A 144 35.46 7.19 -20.76
C SER A 144 36.57 6.81 -19.78
N PRO A 145 37.82 7.27 -20.00
CA PRO A 145 38.94 6.34 -19.93
C PRO A 145 39.77 6.43 -18.65
N LEU A 146 40.42 5.31 -18.29
CA LEU A 146 41.59 5.30 -17.43
C LEU A 146 42.85 5.21 -18.30
N THR A 147 43.55 6.35 -18.39
CA THR A 147 45.00 6.55 -18.65
C THR A 147 45.78 5.48 -19.42
N ASP A 148 46.26 5.88 -20.60
CA ASP A 148 47.19 5.16 -21.48
C ASP A 148 48.67 5.45 -21.11
N ILE A 149 49.50 4.39 -20.98
CA ILE A 149 50.97 4.47 -21.04
C ILE A 149 51.55 3.22 -21.78
N SER A 150 51.87 3.42 -23.06
CA SER A 150 52.96 2.84 -23.87
C SER A 150 53.05 1.31 -24.17
N GLN A 151 52.91 1.00 -25.47
CA GLN A 151 53.54 -0.09 -26.24
C GLN A 151 55.09 0.11 -26.40
N PRO A 152 55.94 -0.78 -27.04
CA PRO A 152 55.63 -1.75 -28.12
C PRO A 152 56.48 -3.07 -28.28
N ARG A 153 56.19 -3.83 -29.37
CA ARG A 153 56.96 -4.93 -30.05
C ARG A 153 56.84 -6.37 -29.46
N SER A 154 56.84 -7.50 -30.21
CA SER A 154 56.81 -7.76 -31.69
C SER A 154 56.56 -9.25 -32.09
N ARG A 155 55.70 -9.49 -33.12
CA ARG A 155 55.85 -10.39 -34.31
C ARG A 155 55.80 -11.97 -34.26
N ASN A 156 55.13 -12.57 -35.28
CA ASN A 156 55.06 -13.98 -35.77
C ASN A 156 54.29 -15.03 -34.87
N GLY A 157 53.61 -16.09 -35.35
CA GLY A 157 53.39 -16.68 -36.70
C GLY A 157 52.25 -17.76 -36.73
N GLN A 158 52.05 -18.49 -37.84
CA GLN A 158 50.84 -19.28 -38.22
C GLN A 158 50.50 -20.62 -37.50
N VAL A 159 49.18 -20.81 -37.24
CA VAL A 159 48.29 -22.00 -37.53
C VAL A 159 48.65 -23.43 -37.08
N HIS A 160 47.88 -23.99 -36.12
CA HIS A 160 47.11 -25.26 -36.23
C HIS A 160 46.06 -25.41 -35.08
N TRP A 161 45.08 -26.33 -35.20
CA TRP A 161 43.98 -26.64 -34.23
C TRP A 161 44.43 -27.62 -33.11
N PRO A 162 43.63 -28.01 -32.06
CA PRO A 162 42.21 -27.74 -31.71
C PRO A 162 41.92 -27.43 -30.19
N GLN A 163 40.64 -27.55 -29.76
CA GLN A 163 40.10 -27.78 -28.39
C GLN A 163 39.98 -26.63 -27.32
N HIS A 164 38.75 -26.49 -26.80
CA HIS A 164 38.26 -26.26 -25.41
C HIS A 164 38.68 -25.08 -24.49
N ASP A 165 37.68 -24.65 -23.70
CA ASP A 165 37.69 -23.83 -22.44
C ASP A 165 38.19 -22.36 -22.54
N ALA A 166 37.91 -21.40 -21.62
CA ALA A 166 37.23 -21.41 -20.32
C ALA A 166 36.57 -20.05 -19.95
N TRP A 167 35.42 -20.07 -19.26
CA TRP A 167 35.11 -19.19 -18.09
C TRP A 167 33.95 -19.83 -17.33
N MET A 168 34.31 -20.75 -16.44
CA MET A 168 33.56 -21.18 -15.26
C MET A 168 34.63 -21.56 -14.23
N THR A 169 34.32 -21.41 -12.94
CA THR A 169 35.20 -21.69 -11.79
C THR A 169 36.21 -20.59 -11.40
N VAL A 170 35.80 -19.77 -10.41
CA VAL A 170 36.48 -19.81 -9.11
C VAL A 170 35.42 -19.89 -8.00
N VAL A 171 34.93 -21.10 -7.73
CA VAL A 171 34.35 -21.46 -6.42
C VAL A 171 35.34 -22.43 -5.78
N ARG A 172 35.81 -22.10 -4.58
CA ARG A 172 36.86 -22.88 -3.91
C ARG A 172 36.26 -24.15 -3.30
N GLN A 173 36.86 -25.29 -3.62
CA GLN A 173 36.45 -26.60 -3.08
C GLN A 173 36.69 -26.70 -1.57
N VAL A 174 35.75 -27.36 -0.89
CA VAL A 174 35.96 -28.07 0.39
C VAL A 174 35.85 -29.58 0.06
N PRO A 175 36.60 -30.49 0.72
CA PRO A 175 36.72 -31.87 0.25
C PRO A 175 35.40 -32.66 0.28
N PRO A 176 35.22 -33.66 -0.61
CA PRO A 176 34.04 -34.50 -0.59
C PRO A 176 34.07 -35.45 0.62
N ALA A 177 33.11 -35.30 1.52
CA ALA A 177 32.71 -36.40 2.39
C ALA A 177 32.10 -37.52 1.53
N ARG A 178 32.37 -38.77 1.89
CA ARG A 178 31.95 -39.96 1.12
C ARG A 178 30.43 -40.04 1.01
N LEU A 179 29.94 -40.61 -0.09
CA LEU A 179 28.54 -41.04 -0.19
C LEU A 179 28.29 -42.15 0.84
N ASP A 180 27.45 -41.85 1.83
CA ASP A 180 26.59 -42.85 2.46
C ASP A 180 25.18 -42.71 1.88
N THR A 181 24.81 -43.66 1.03
CA THR A 181 23.55 -43.69 0.28
C THR A 181 22.42 -44.22 1.15
N ASN A 182 21.82 -43.36 2.00
CA ASN A 182 20.40 -43.37 2.39
C ASN A 182 20.11 -42.42 3.57
N ARG A 183 19.58 -41.21 3.29
CA ARG A 183 18.72 -40.47 4.22
C ARG A 183 17.94 -39.34 3.54
N ASN A 184 16.67 -39.62 3.25
CA ASN A 184 15.53 -38.70 3.12
C ASN A 184 15.81 -37.18 3.04
N ILE A 185 16.10 -36.65 1.85
CA ILE A 185 16.03 -35.19 1.58
C ILE A 185 14.70 -34.81 0.91
N SER A 186 14.05 -35.73 0.18
CA SER A 186 12.75 -35.49 -0.48
C SER A 186 11.54 -35.46 0.47
N ASN A 187 11.67 -35.93 1.72
CA ASN A 187 10.51 -36.14 2.61
C ASN A 187 10.18 -34.96 3.55
N LEU A 188 10.99 -33.90 3.60
CA LEU A 188 10.78 -32.80 4.57
C LEU A 188 9.61 -31.86 4.25
N PHE A 189 9.16 -31.82 2.99
CA PHE A 189 8.03 -30.98 2.54
C PHE A 189 6.87 -31.82 1.98
N GLN A 190 6.87 -33.12 2.28
CA GLN A 190 5.89 -34.09 1.80
C GLN A 190 5.40 -35.04 2.91
N THR A 191 5.45 -34.55 4.17
CA THR A 191 4.75 -35.19 5.29
C THR A 191 3.24 -35.11 5.08
N VAL A 192 2.53 -36.19 5.39
CA VAL A 192 1.07 -36.17 5.50
C VAL A 192 0.70 -35.09 6.52
N GLU A 193 -0.17 -34.14 6.14
CA GLU A 193 -0.62 -33.10 7.07
C GLU A 193 -1.34 -33.77 8.27
N PRO A 194 -0.97 -33.41 9.52
CA PRO A 194 -1.60 -34.01 10.68
C PRO A 194 -3.07 -33.58 10.80
N SER A 195 -3.89 -34.44 11.41
CA SER A 195 -5.32 -34.19 11.62
C SER A 195 -5.62 -33.07 12.62
N VAL A 196 -4.62 -32.62 13.39
CA VAL A 196 -4.65 -31.49 14.33
C VAL A 196 -3.35 -30.70 14.15
N PHE A 197 -3.38 -29.37 14.20
CA PHE A 197 -2.20 -28.51 14.05
C PHE A 197 -1.63 -28.02 15.40
N ASP A 198 -1.35 -28.97 16.28
CA ASP A 198 -0.82 -28.77 17.64
C ASP A 198 0.70 -29.02 17.73
N ASP A 199 1.40 -28.98 16.60
CA ASP A 199 2.85 -29.17 16.44
C ASP A 199 3.66 -27.87 16.65
N ASP A 200 3.10 -26.90 17.37
CA ASP A 200 3.70 -25.59 17.61
C ASP A 200 4.73 -25.58 18.75
N GLU A 201 5.75 -24.74 18.60
CA GLU A 201 6.84 -24.59 19.57
C GLU A 201 6.38 -23.87 20.84
N VAL A 202 6.95 -24.28 21.99
CA VAL A 202 6.67 -23.71 23.31
C VAL A 202 6.99 -22.22 23.33
N VAL A 203 6.02 -21.42 23.80
CA VAL A 203 6.24 -20.00 24.11
C VAL A 203 6.83 -19.90 25.52
N ASP A 204 8.13 -19.60 25.59
CA ASP A 204 8.82 -19.26 26.84
C ASP A 204 8.25 -17.98 27.46
N HIS A 205 7.23 -18.11 28.32
CA HIS A 205 6.81 -17.06 29.25
C HIS A 205 7.81 -16.93 30.43
N ARG A 206 9.12 -17.02 30.15
CA ARG A 206 10.16 -16.85 31.17
C ARG A 206 10.51 -15.37 31.29
N PRO A 207 10.26 -14.71 32.44
CA PRO A 207 10.83 -13.39 32.68
C PRO A 207 12.35 -13.52 32.59
N MET A 208 12.99 -12.66 31.79
CA MET A 208 14.45 -12.62 31.73
C MET A 208 14.99 -12.40 33.13
N GLY A 209 15.82 -13.34 33.60
CA GLY A 209 16.13 -13.48 35.01
C GLY A 209 16.77 -12.22 35.59
N SER A 210 16.05 -11.58 36.52
CA SER A 210 16.66 -10.63 37.45
C SER A 210 17.75 -11.36 38.24
N GLN A 211 19.01 -11.04 37.96
CA GLN A 211 20.07 -11.28 38.93
C GLN A 211 19.74 -10.41 40.15
N LYS A 212 19.33 -11.06 41.25
CA LYS A 212 19.12 -10.43 42.54
C LYS A 212 20.44 -9.90 43.12
N ASN A 213 20.87 -8.74 42.66
CA ASN A 213 21.76 -7.88 43.42
C ASN A 213 20.87 -6.98 44.28
N SER A 214 20.90 -7.22 45.59
CA SER A 214 20.14 -6.48 46.58
C SER A 214 20.75 -5.08 46.79
N SER A 215 20.17 -4.07 46.16
CA SER A 215 20.29 -2.68 46.60
C SER A 215 18.91 -2.03 46.50
N THR A 216 18.37 -1.63 47.64
CA THR A 216 17.11 -0.88 47.74
C THR A 216 17.26 0.48 47.09
N ASP A 217 16.65 0.66 45.92
CA ASP A 217 16.20 1.98 45.46
C ASP A 217 14.86 1.80 44.73
N ALA A 218 13.81 2.36 45.31
CA ALA A 218 12.44 2.14 44.90
C ALA A 218 11.88 3.39 44.22
N THR A 219 12.17 3.57 42.92
CA THR A 219 11.35 4.31 41.94
C THR A 219 12.00 4.25 40.55
N ASN A 220 11.43 3.44 39.64
CA ASN A 220 11.36 3.67 38.18
C ASN A 220 10.87 2.39 37.47
N HIS A 221 9.62 2.01 37.70
CA HIS A 221 8.91 1.25 36.68
C HIS A 221 8.58 2.22 35.54
N HIS A 222 9.25 2.07 34.40
CA HIS A 222 8.86 2.75 33.16
C HIS A 222 7.57 2.12 32.62
N SER A 223 6.44 2.49 33.22
CA SER A 223 5.12 2.24 32.64
C SER A 223 5.07 2.85 31.24
N MET A 224 4.66 2.08 30.23
CA MET A 224 4.26 2.68 28.97
C MET A 224 3.12 3.68 29.23
N GLY A 225 3.02 4.71 28.39
CA GLY A 225 1.96 5.71 28.53
C GLY A 225 0.57 5.05 28.49
N ALA A 226 -0.37 5.58 29.26
CA ALA A 226 -1.77 5.23 29.07
C ALA A 226 -2.27 5.72 27.70
N ILE A 227 -3.38 5.16 27.22
CA ILE A 227 -4.08 5.69 26.05
C ILE A 227 -4.48 7.14 26.31
N GLU A 228 -4.15 8.03 25.38
CA GLU A 228 -4.59 9.41 25.41
C GLU A 228 -6.02 9.48 24.87
N VAL A 229 -6.94 10.04 25.67
CA VAL A 229 -8.34 10.26 25.26
C VAL A 229 -8.64 11.75 25.30
N LYS A 230 -9.16 12.27 24.20
CA LYS A 230 -9.57 13.66 24.04
C LYS A 230 -10.98 13.74 23.50
N THR A 231 -11.68 14.82 23.85
CA THR A 231 -13.08 14.99 23.48
C THR A 231 -13.39 16.42 23.11
N TRP A 232 -14.17 16.61 22.04
CA TRP A 232 -14.57 17.94 21.57
C TRP A 232 -16.08 18.02 21.28
N PRO A 233 -16.79 19.02 21.82
CA PRO A 233 -18.15 19.34 21.38
C PRO A 233 -18.12 20.04 20.02
N GLU A 234 -19.17 19.86 19.21
CA GLU A 234 -19.33 20.51 17.90
C GLU A 234 -19.25 22.03 17.96
N ILE A 235 -19.87 22.63 18.98
CA ILE A 235 -19.84 24.04 19.33
C ILE A 235 -19.72 24.18 20.84
N SER A 236 -19.06 25.23 21.32
CA SER A 236 -18.82 25.44 22.75
C SER A 236 -20.06 25.84 23.56
N ALA A 237 -21.10 26.38 22.90
CA ALA A 237 -22.26 26.96 23.57
C ALA A 237 -23.60 26.71 22.84
N VAL A 238 -24.68 26.46 23.59
CA VAL A 238 -26.07 26.31 23.09
C VAL A 238 -27.03 27.01 24.05
N THR A 239 -27.90 27.93 23.58
CA THR A 239 -28.77 28.70 24.49
C THR A 239 -29.68 27.82 25.34
N LYS A 240 -29.95 28.25 26.58
CA LYS A 240 -30.94 27.60 27.48
C LYS A 240 -32.33 27.45 26.85
N SER A 241 -32.70 28.41 26.00
CA SER A 241 -34.00 28.49 25.34
C SER A 241 -34.16 27.62 24.09
N ALA A 242 -33.06 27.10 23.53
CA ALA A 242 -33.07 26.30 22.30
C ALA A 242 -32.78 24.82 22.56
N SER A 243 -33.43 23.96 21.78
CA SER A 243 -33.05 22.57 21.61
C SER A 243 -32.12 22.42 20.41
N HIS A 244 -31.07 21.61 20.53
CA HIS A 244 -30.20 21.24 19.42
C HIS A 244 -30.24 19.73 19.24
N SER A 245 -30.84 19.27 18.14
CA SER A 245 -30.85 17.84 17.81
C SER A 245 -29.57 17.42 17.10
N ASN A 246 -29.21 16.14 17.21
CA ASN A 246 -28.00 15.57 16.57
C ASN A 246 -26.74 16.41 16.80
N PHE A 247 -26.55 16.88 18.04
CA PHE A 247 -25.33 17.53 18.46
C PHE A 247 -24.19 16.51 18.47
N ALA A 248 -23.07 16.81 17.82
CA ALA A 248 -21.92 15.90 17.79
C ALA A 248 -20.94 16.17 18.94
N VAL A 249 -20.50 15.10 19.57
CA VAL A 249 -19.31 15.05 20.44
C VAL A 249 -18.31 14.11 19.79
N LEU A 250 -17.13 14.60 19.48
CA LEU A 250 -16.01 13.76 19.05
C LEU A 250 -15.34 13.14 20.27
N VAL A 251 -15.14 11.82 20.24
CA VAL A 251 -14.24 11.07 21.10
C VAL A 251 -13.05 10.62 20.27
N HIS A 252 -11.87 11.09 20.63
CA HIS A 252 -10.59 10.77 20.00
C HIS A 252 -9.74 9.95 20.95
N LEU A 253 -9.17 8.88 20.43
CA LEU A 253 -8.30 7.95 21.14
C LEU A 253 -6.96 7.94 20.42
N LYS A 254 -5.87 8.01 21.17
CA LYS A 254 -4.52 7.87 20.65
C LYS A 254 -3.75 6.85 21.47
N ALA A 255 -3.29 5.80 20.80
CA ALA A 255 -2.45 4.80 21.42
C ALA A 255 -1.09 5.39 21.84
N PRO A 256 -0.48 4.91 22.94
CA PRO A 256 0.81 5.38 23.38
C PRO A 256 1.91 5.14 22.33
N HIS A 257 2.94 5.97 22.38
CA HIS A 257 4.13 5.78 21.54
C HIS A 257 4.82 4.45 21.89
N ALA A 258 5.31 3.72 20.89
CA ALA A 258 6.16 2.55 21.13
C ALA A 258 7.47 3.04 21.71
N VAL A 259 7.68 2.85 23.02
CA VAL A 259 8.91 3.26 23.71
C VAL A 259 10.07 2.37 23.24
N GLY A 260 10.70 2.76 22.13
CA GLY A 260 12.11 2.51 21.94
C GLY A 260 12.83 3.19 23.10
N LEU A 261 13.52 2.39 23.93
CA LEU A 261 14.24 2.88 25.11
C LEU A 261 15.26 3.95 24.72
N LEU A 262 14.86 5.22 24.80
CA LEU A 262 15.77 6.35 24.75
C LEU A 262 16.31 6.56 26.16
N ASN A 263 17.62 6.38 26.31
CA ASN A 263 18.31 6.81 27.52
C ASN A 263 18.30 8.35 27.60
N GLN A 264 18.62 8.92 28.77
CA GLN A 264 18.58 10.37 29.03
C GLN A 264 19.53 11.21 28.16
N SER A 265 20.32 10.56 27.28
CA SER A 265 21.17 11.15 26.24
C SER A 265 20.58 11.14 24.83
N GLY A 266 19.33 10.67 24.63
CA GLY A 266 18.67 10.66 23.33
C GLY A 266 19.22 9.65 22.32
N MET A 267 19.89 8.59 22.79
CA MET A 267 20.40 7.50 21.95
C MET A 267 19.50 6.27 22.06
N PRO A 268 19.21 5.56 20.95
CA PRO A 268 18.45 4.32 21.00
C PRO A 268 19.25 3.25 21.75
N VAL A 269 18.73 2.78 22.88
CA VAL A 269 19.31 1.66 23.62
C VAL A 269 19.08 0.39 22.82
N THR A 270 20.16 -0.30 22.46
CA THR A 270 20.17 -1.61 21.79
C THR A 270 19.83 -2.75 22.76
N GLY A 271 18.70 -2.63 23.47
CA GLY A 271 17.99 -3.74 24.09
C GLY A 271 16.99 -4.33 23.12
N GLN A 272 16.73 -5.64 23.19
CA GLN A 272 15.71 -6.26 22.33
C GLN A 272 14.35 -5.63 22.60
N ASN A 273 13.70 -5.10 21.55
CA ASN A 273 12.44 -4.37 21.63
C ASN A 273 11.40 -5.14 22.47
N SER A 274 10.98 -4.55 23.59
CA SER A 274 9.92 -5.06 24.46
C SER A 274 8.54 -4.84 23.86
N ARG A 275 8.30 -5.40 22.68
CA ARG A 275 6.99 -5.42 22.03
C ARG A 275 6.31 -6.76 22.22
N ALA A 276 4.99 -6.77 22.07
CA ALA A 276 4.20 -7.98 22.00
C ALA A 276 4.72 -8.92 20.88
N PRO A 277 4.93 -10.23 21.15
CA PRO A 277 5.20 -11.20 20.10
C PRO A 277 3.92 -11.52 19.33
N VAL A 278 4.07 -11.92 18.07
CA VAL A 278 2.95 -12.13 17.12
C VAL A 278 2.86 -13.59 16.69
N ASP A 279 1.64 -14.12 16.60
CA ASP A 279 1.31 -15.33 15.82
C ASP A 279 0.81 -14.88 14.43
N LEU A 280 1.60 -15.09 13.39
CA LEU A 280 1.27 -14.72 12.00
C LEU A 280 1.05 -15.96 11.14
N VAL A 281 -0.08 -16.03 10.43
CA VAL A 281 -0.30 -17.03 9.39
C VAL A 281 -0.44 -16.33 8.04
N THR A 282 0.45 -16.62 7.09
CA THR A 282 0.36 -16.08 5.73
C THR A 282 -0.28 -17.10 4.80
N VAL A 283 -1.29 -16.66 4.05
CA VAL A 283 -2.09 -17.43 3.13
C VAL A 283 -1.81 -16.90 1.72
N LEU A 284 -1.02 -17.65 0.97
CA LEU A 284 -0.36 -17.19 -0.25
C LEU A 284 -0.92 -17.91 -1.47
N ASP A 285 -1.54 -17.17 -2.40
CA ASP A 285 -1.97 -17.72 -3.67
C ASP A 285 -0.77 -18.14 -4.52
N VAL A 286 -0.84 -19.36 -5.05
CA VAL A 286 0.08 -19.95 -6.01
C VAL A 286 -0.68 -20.62 -7.16
N SER A 287 -1.85 -20.08 -7.50
CA SER A 287 -2.57 -20.31 -8.75
C SER A 287 -1.70 -20.07 -9.99
N GLY A 288 -2.21 -20.47 -11.17
CA GLY A 288 -1.53 -20.26 -12.44
C GLY A 288 -1.33 -18.79 -12.83
N SER A 289 -2.21 -17.88 -12.37
CA SER A 289 -2.12 -16.43 -12.64
C SER A 289 -0.92 -15.77 -11.94
N MET A 290 -0.52 -16.30 -10.78
CA MET A 290 0.66 -15.85 -10.04
C MET A 290 2.01 -16.16 -10.72
N ALA A 291 2.03 -16.85 -11.87
CA ALA A 291 3.26 -17.25 -12.55
C ALA A 291 4.17 -16.07 -12.94
N GLY A 292 5.49 -16.34 -13.03
CA GLY A 292 6.48 -15.35 -13.45
C GLY A 292 6.75 -14.28 -12.39
N THR A 293 6.62 -13.01 -12.76
CA THR A 293 7.04 -11.88 -11.93
C THR A 293 6.24 -11.75 -10.64
N LYS A 294 4.93 -12.03 -10.66
CA LYS A 294 4.04 -11.93 -9.49
C LYS A 294 4.53 -12.80 -8.33
N LEU A 295 4.76 -14.10 -8.56
CA LEU A 295 5.30 -15.02 -7.56
C LEU A 295 6.74 -14.66 -7.15
N ALA A 296 7.58 -14.16 -8.05
CA ALA A 296 8.94 -13.72 -7.69
C ALA A 296 8.91 -12.54 -6.70
N LEU A 297 8.01 -11.58 -6.93
CA LEU A 297 7.77 -10.45 -6.04
C LEU A 297 7.11 -10.85 -4.73
N LEU A 298 6.19 -11.82 -4.76
CA LEU A 298 5.62 -12.40 -3.54
C LEU A 298 6.69 -13.05 -2.65
N LYS A 299 7.57 -13.87 -3.23
CA LYS A 299 8.70 -14.48 -2.51
C LYS A 299 9.61 -13.42 -1.90
N ARG A 300 9.88 -12.33 -2.62
CA ARG A 300 10.65 -11.18 -2.14
C ARG A 300 9.96 -10.47 -0.97
N ALA A 301 8.68 -10.15 -1.09
CA ALA A 301 7.90 -9.51 -0.03
C ALA A 301 7.81 -10.37 1.23
N MET A 302 7.57 -11.68 1.07
CA MET A 302 7.64 -12.65 2.17
C MET A 302 9.05 -12.76 2.78
N GLY A 303 10.10 -12.66 1.97
CA GLY A 303 11.47 -12.59 2.46
C GLY A 303 11.74 -11.37 3.35
N PHE A 304 11.17 -10.21 3.00
CA PHE A 304 11.19 -9.01 3.85
C PHE A 304 10.41 -9.23 5.16
N VAL A 305 9.20 -9.82 5.10
CA VAL A 305 8.43 -10.16 6.32
C VAL A 305 9.25 -11.06 7.25
N ILE A 306 9.73 -12.20 6.77
CA ILE A 306 10.48 -13.19 7.58
C ILE A 306 11.71 -12.56 8.24
N GLN A 307 12.42 -11.66 7.56
CA GLN A 307 13.60 -11.00 8.12
C GLN A 307 13.26 -10.03 9.25
N ASN A 308 12.13 -9.32 9.17
CA ASN A 308 11.72 -8.32 10.16
C ASN A 308 10.94 -8.90 11.36
N LEU A 309 10.42 -10.13 11.28
CA LEU A 309 9.90 -10.85 12.44
C LEU A 309 11.00 -11.06 13.51
N GLY A 310 10.64 -11.01 14.78
CA GLY A 310 11.54 -11.23 15.93
C GLY A 310 11.61 -12.70 16.36
N PRO A 311 12.61 -13.10 17.16
CA PRO A 311 12.79 -14.49 17.59
C PRO A 311 11.66 -15.04 18.46
N ALA A 312 10.82 -14.17 19.04
CA ALA A 312 9.63 -14.54 19.80
C ALA A 312 8.34 -14.61 18.95
N ASP A 313 8.33 -14.03 17.74
CA ASP A 313 7.21 -14.17 16.81
C ASP A 313 7.17 -15.58 16.24
N ARG A 314 5.98 -16.03 15.85
CA ARG A 314 5.78 -17.31 15.15
C ARG A 314 5.12 -17.07 13.81
N LEU A 315 5.59 -17.80 12.79
CA LEU A 315 5.07 -17.75 11.43
C LEU A 315 4.63 -19.14 11.00
N SER A 316 3.49 -19.24 10.33
CA SER A 316 3.12 -20.39 9.50
C SER A 316 2.79 -19.91 8.08
N VAL A 317 3.18 -20.68 7.07
CA VAL A 317 2.93 -20.36 5.66
C VAL A 317 2.00 -21.41 5.07
N ILE A 318 0.83 -20.96 4.61
CA ILE A 318 -0.07 -21.72 3.74
C ILE A 318 0.15 -21.26 2.31
N ALA A 319 0.36 -22.21 1.41
CA ALA A 319 0.29 -21.99 -0.03
C ALA A 319 -1.03 -22.59 -0.52
N PHE A 320 -1.79 -21.89 -1.36
CA PHE A 320 -3.03 -22.43 -1.91
C PHE A 320 -3.14 -22.21 -3.41
N SER A 321 -3.84 -23.12 -4.07
CA SER A 321 -4.32 -22.95 -5.43
C SER A 321 -5.67 -23.66 -5.57
N SER A 322 -5.76 -24.78 -6.29
CA SER A 322 -6.94 -25.66 -6.29
C SER A 322 -7.20 -26.31 -4.92
N THR A 323 -6.14 -26.52 -4.15
CA THR A 323 -6.17 -26.99 -2.75
C THR A 323 -5.27 -26.11 -1.90
N ALA A 324 -5.49 -26.08 -0.59
CA ALA A 324 -4.59 -25.42 0.36
C ALA A 324 -3.59 -26.41 0.94
N ARG A 325 -2.34 -25.99 1.17
CA ARG A 325 -1.32 -26.78 1.88
C ARG A 325 -0.56 -25.94 2.90
N ARG A 326 -0.32 -26.51 4.09
CA ARG A 326 0.53 -25.92 5.14
C ARG A 326 1.99 -26.19 4.77
N LEU A 327 2.59 -25.25 4.04
CA LEU A 327 3.96 -25.33 3.53
C LEU A 327 5.01 -25.23 4.65
N PHE A 328 4.73 -24.42 5.66
CA PHE A 328 5.60 -24.23 6.83
C PHE A 328 4.74 -24.23 8.11
N PRO A 329 5.02 -25.10 9.10
CA PRO A 329 4.27 -25.15 10.36
C PRO A 329 4.49 -23.90 11.22
N LEU A 330 3.67 -23.71 12.26
CA LEU A 330 3.77 -22.52 13.13
C LEU A 330 5.00 -22.61 14.04
N ARG A 331 6.09 -21.97 13.64
CA ARG A 331 7.40 -21.99 14.34
C ARG A 331 7.92 -20.61 14.66
N ARG A 332 8.78 -20.51 15.67
CA ARG A 332 9.44 -19.26 16.06
C ARG A 332 10.40 -18.77 14.98
N MET A 333 10.44 -17.46 14.78
CA MET A 333 11.35 -16.81 13.84
C MET A 333 12.75 -16.55 14.44
N SER A 334 13.29 -17.59 15.06
CA SER A 334 14.72 -17.72 15.36
C SER A 334 15.55 -17.73 14.08
N ASP A 335 16.88 -17.61 14.16
CA ASP A 335 17.74 -17.62 12.96
C ASP A 335 17.54 -18.89 12.11
N THR A 336 17.34 -20.04 12.75
CA THR A 336 17.01 -21.31 12.07
C THR A 336 15.60 -21.28 11.49
N GLY A 337 14.59 -20.86 12.26
CA GLY A 337 13.20 -20.79 11.79
C GLY A 337 13.01 -19.82 10.61
N LYS A 338 13.73 -18.69 10.61
CA LYS A 338 13.80 -17.76 9.48
C LYS A 338 14.42 -18.41 8.25
N GLN A 339 15.54 -19.14 8.42
CA GLN A 339 16.19 -19.82 7.30
C GLN A 339 15.29 -20.90 6.70
N GLU A 340 14.61 -21.71 7.52
CA GLU A 340 13.65 -22.73 7.06
C GLU A 340 12.44 -22.08 6.36
N ALA A 341 11.86 -21.03 6.92
CA ALA A 341 10.74 -20.31 6.30
C ALA A 341 11.14 -19.67 4.96
N LEU A 342 12.35 -19.11 4.85
CA LEU A 342 12.88 -18.60 3.58
C LEU A 342 13.07 -19.73 2.55
N GLN A 343 13.55 -20.91 2.95
CA GLN A 343 13.65 -22.07 2.06
C GLN A 343 12.27 -22.54 1.58
N ALA A 344 11.30 -22.64 2.49
CA ALA A 344 9.92 -23.00 2.18
C ALA A 344 9.30 -22.01 1.17
N VAL A 345 9.33 -20.70 1.44
CA VAL A 345 8.84 -19.67 0.52
C VAL A 345 9.55 -19.72 -0.85
N ASN A 346 10.87 -19.91 -0.87
CA ASN A 346 11.60 -20.01 -2.14
C ASN A 346 11.24 -21.24 -2.97
N SER A 347 10.75 -22.34 -2.34
CA SER A 347 10.26 -23.53 -3.03
C SER A 347 8.87 -23.40 -3.67
N LEU A 348 8.14 -22.30 -3.42
CA LEU A 348 6.82 -22.07 -4.02
C LEU A 348 6.87 -22.11 -5.56
N SER A 349 5.85 -22.71 -6.16
CA SER A 349 5.65 -22.78 -7.60
C SER A 349 4.17 -22.55 -7.91
N SER A 350 3.90 -21.80 -8.98
CA SER A 350 2.55 -21.44 -9.45
C SER A 350 1.94 -22.57 -10.28
N ASN A 351 0.81 -23.14 -9.85
CA ASN A 351 0.03 -24.13 -10.59
C ASN A 351 -1.38 -24.31 -9.99
N GLY A 352 -2.39 -24.55 -10.82
CA GLY A 352 -3.78 -24.81 -10.41
C GLY A 352 -4.68 -23.56 -10.44
N GLY A 353 -5.91 -23.73 -9.95
CA GLY A 353 -6.90 -22.64 -9.79
C GLY A 353 -6.73 -21.89 -8.47
N THR A 354 -7.82 -21.32 -7.95
CA THR A 354 -7.80 -20.47 -6.74
C THR A 354 -8.97 -20.85 -5.83
N ASN A 355 -8.70 -21.34 -4.62
CA ASN A 355 -9.68 -21.80 -3.62
C ASN A 355 -9.40 -21.11 -2.27
N ILE A 356 -9.95 -19.91 -2.12
CA ILE A 356 -9.72 -19.03 -0.96
C ILE A 356 -10.42 -19.62 0.28
N ALA A 357 -11.59 -20.23 0.10
CA ALA A 357 -12.39 -20.78 1.20
C ALA A 357 -11.68 -21.94 1.93
N GLU A 358 -11.01 -22.85 1.22
CA GLU A 358 -10.22 -23.91 1.86
C GLU A 358 -8.99 -23.34 2.60
N ALA A 359 -8.33 -22.35 2.00
CA ALA A 359 -7.14 -21.72 2.57
C ALA A 359 -7.46 -20.99 3.90
N LEU A 360 -8.60 -20.29 3.97
CA LEU A 360 -9.10 -19.65 5.18
C LEU A 360 -9.54 -20.66 6.25
N LYS A 361 -10.20 -21.78 5.86
CA LYS A 361 -10.50 -22.87 6.80
C LYS A 361 -9.23 -23.47 7.40
N LYS A 362 -8.16 -23.62 6.59
CA LYS A 362 -6.87 -24.15 7.04
C LYS A 362 -6.13 -23.17 7.97
N SER A 363 -6.15 -21.86 7.69
CA SER A 363 -5.51 -20.86 8.56
C SER A 363 -6.25 -20.69 9.89
N ALA A 364 -7.59 -20.67 9.87
CA ALA A 364 -8.41 -20.69 11.09
C ALA A 364 -8.12 -21.93 11.96
N LYS A 365 -7.96 -23.10 11.33
CA LYS A 365 -7.61 -24.33 12.04
C LYS A 365 -6.23 -24.25 12.69
N ILE A 366 -5.19 -23.76 12.00
CA ILE A 366 -3.86 -23.52 12.61
C ILE A 366 -3.97 -22.58 13.82
N MET A 367 -4.79 -21.54 13.71
CA MET A 367 -4.99 -20.60 14.82
C MET A 367 -5.81 -21.18 15.99
N THR A 368 -6.65 -22.18 15.75
CA THR A 368 -7.53 -22.79 16.77
C THR A 368 -6.83 -23.95 17.48
N ASP A 369 -6.11 -24.79 16.73
CA ASP A 369 -5.47 -26.02 17.23
C ASP A 369 -4.15 -25.77 17.99
N ARG A 370 -3.55 -24.58 17.85
CA ARG A 370 -2.25 -24.23 18.47
C ARG A 370 -2.30 -24.31 20.00
N LYS A 371 -1.31 -24.95 20.60
CA LYS A 371 -1.18 -25.13 22.06
C LYS A 371 -0.84 -23.84 22.77
N TRP A 372 0.12 -23.09 22.22
CA TRP A 372 0.58 -21.83 22.79
C TRP A 372 0.01 -20.67 21.99
N LYS A 373 -0.14 -19.51 22.62
CA LYS A 373 -0.75 -18.33 21.99
C LYS A 373 0.09 -17.10 22.34
N ASN A 374 0.68 -16.48 21.32
CA ASN A 374 1.18 -15.12 21.45
C ASN A 374 -0.02 -14.16 21.60
N PRO A 375 0.12 -13.03 22.32
CA PRO A 375 -0.97 -12.10 22.59
C PRO A 375 -1.58 -11.53 21.30
N VAL A 376 -0.73 -11.18 20.32
CA VAL A 376 -1.18 -10.69 19.01
C VAL A 376 -1.30 -11.86 18.04
N SER A 377 -2.42 -11.93 17.31
CA SER A 377 -2.68 -12.96 16.29
C SER A 377 -3.22 -12.32 15.02
N SER A 378 -2.68 -12.68 13.85
CA SER A 378 -3.14 -12.10 12.58
C SER A 378 -2.96 -13.04 11.40
N ILE A 379 -3.78 -12.85 10.37
CA ILE A 379 -3.71 -13.60 9.11
C ILE A 379 -3.52 -12.60 7.97
N ILE A 380 -2.54 -12.86 7.10
CA ILE A 380 -2.33 -12.12 5.85
C ILE A 380 -2.75 -13.02 4.70
N LEU A 381 -3.73 -12.60 3.92
CA LEU A 381 -4.18 -13.26 2.69
C LEU A 381 -3.69 -12.46 1.48
N LEU A 382 -3.01 -13.08 0.53
CA LEU A 382 -2.72 -12.48 -0.78
C LEU A 382 -3.24 -13.38 -1.91
N SER A 383 -3.92 -12.75 -2.87
CA SER A 383 -4.50 -13.40 -4.06
C SER A 383 -4.45 -12.44 -5.25
N ASP A 384 -4.20 -12.99 -6.45
CA ASP A 384 -4.34 -12.24 -7.71
C ASP A 384 -5.52 -12.72 -8.57
N GLY A 385 -6.15 -13.84 -8.20
CA GLY A 385 -7.26 -14.45 -8.94
C GLY A 385 -8.64 -14.31 -8.28
N GLN A 386 -9.65 -14.68 -9.05
CA GLN A 386 -11.02 -14.95 -8.59
C GLN A 386 -11.11 -16.36 -8.00
N ASP A 387 -11.94 -16.60 -6.98
CA ASP A 387 -12.15 -17.97 -6.49
C ASP A 387 -12.91 -18.81 -7.52
N THR A 388 -12.27 -19.88 -7.99
CA THR A 388 -12.77 -20.74 -9.07
C THR A 388 -13.61 -21.92 -8.57
N TYR A 389 -13.71 -22.13 -7.25
CA TYR A 389 -14.30 -23.32 -6.63
C TYR A 389 -15.62 -23.03 -5.91
N THR A 390 -15.76 -21.85 -5.29
CA THR A 390 -17.02 -21.46 -4.62
C THR A 390 -18.16 -21.12 -5.58
N ILE A 391 -17.87 -20.87 -6.87
CA ILE A 391 -18.85 -20.49 -7.89
C ILE A 391 -19.64 -21.70 -8.44
N ASN A 392 -19.12 -22.94 -8.31
CA ASN A 392 -19.63 -24.13 -9.00
C ASN A 392 -20.66 -24.96 -8.20
N SER A 393 -21.49 -24.32 -7.36
CA SER A 393 -22.67 -24.99 -6.79
C SER A 393 -23.88 -24.76 -7.72
N PRO A 394 -24.42 -25.79 -8.39
CA PRO A 394 -25.21 -25.63 -9.62
C PRO A 394 -26.68 -25.18 -9.43
N SER A 395 -26.99 -24.45 -8.36
CA SER A 395 -28.38 -24.06 -8.01
C SER A 395 -28.66 -22.56 -7.97
N VAL A 396 -27.66 -21.68 -8.12
CA VAL A 396 -27.92 -20.22 -8.18
C VAL A 396 -27.02 -19.52 -9.21
N ALA A 397 -27.57 -19.25 -10.39
CA ALA A 397 -26.96 -18.31 -11.32
C ALA A 397 -27.01 -16.89 -10.73
N ALA A 398 -25.88 -16.16 -10.80
CA ALA A 398 -25.76 -14.74 -10.46
C ALA A 398 -26.04 -14.32 -9.00
N MET A 399 -25.73 -15.16 -8.00
CA MET A 399 -25.70 -14.73 -6.59
C MET A 399 -24.26 -14.69 -6.06
N GLN A 400 -23.79 -13.47 -5.81
CA GLN A 400 -22.45 -13.11 -5.35
C GLN A 400 -22.00 -13.97 -4.15
N THR A 401 -20.83 -14.63 -4.25
CA THR A 401 -20.31 -15.54 -3.23
C THR A 401 -20.23 -14.86 -1.87
N ASN A 402 -21.15 -15.18 -0.97
CA ASN A 402 -21.25 -14.47 0.32
C ASN A 402 -20.25 -15.04 1.33
N TYR A 403 -18.97 -14.68 1.20
CA TYR A 403 -17.88 -15.17 2.06
C TYR A 403 -18.13 -14.98 3.57
N ARG A 404 -19.02 -14.06 3.96
CA ARG A 404 -19.51 -13.92 5.33
C ARG A 404 -19.98 -15.25 5.94
N SER A 405 -20.63 -16.13 5.17
CA SER A 405 -21.07 -17.46 5.63
C SER A 405 -20.02 -18.56 5.48
N LEU A 406 -18.96 -18.34 4.69
CA LEU A 406 -17.87 -19.29 4.48
C LEU A 406 -16.70 -19.08 5.45
N LEU A 407 -16.60 -17.90 6.07
CA LEU A 407 -15.61 -17.60 7.10
C LEU A 407 -15.81 -18.45 8.36
N PRO A 408 -14.75 -19.11 8.86
CA PRO A 408 -14.74 -19.75 10.17
C PRO A 408 -15.11 -18.79 11.31
N ALA A 409 -15.77 -19.30 12.36
CA ALA A 409 -16.29 -18.48 13.46
C ALA A 409 -15.22 -17.63 14.19
N CYS A 410 -13.98 -18.13 14.30
CA CYS A 410 -12.87 -17.37 14.89
C CYS A 410 -12.37 -16.18 14.04
N MET A 411 -12.86 -16.06 12.80
CA MET A 411 -12.66 -14.90 11.91
C MET A 411 -13.93 -14.04 11.77
N GLN A 412 -15.00 -14.36 12.50
CA GLN A 412 -16.25 -13.60 12.44
C GLN A 412 -16.37 -12.75 13.70
N ARG A 413 -16.25 -11.42 13.57
CA ARG A 413 -16.29 -10.49 14.72
C ARG A 413 -17.55 -10.61 15.58
N ASN A 414 -18.67 -10.97 14.97
CA ASN A 414 -19.98 -11.02 15.63
C ASN A 414 -20.40 -12.45 16.02
N ALA A 415 -19.51 -13.45 15.92
CA ALA A 415 -19.80 -14.82 16.33
C ALA A 415 -19.68 -14.97 17.85
N ALA A 416 -20.81 -14.85 18.56
CA ALA A 416 -20.91 -14.88 20.02
C ALA A 416 -20.40 -16.16 20.73
N SER A 417 -19.92 -17.15 19.98
CA SER A 417 -19.51 -18.48 20.45
C SER A 417 -17.99 -18.72 20.47
N SER A 418 -17.17 -17.78 19.98
CA SER A 418 -15.71 -17.94 19.92
C SER A 418 -15.00 -16.72 20.50
N GLY A 419 -14.48 -16.82 21.74
CA GLY A 419 -13.66 -15.79 22.39
C GLY A 419 -12.26 -15.60 21.80
N LEU A 420 -12.09 -15.90 20.51
CA LEU A 420 -10.85 -15.75 19.74
C LEU A 420 -11.22 -15.12 18.40
N HIS A 421 -10.90 -13.84 18.24
CA HIS A 421 -11.15 -13.08 17.02
C HIS A 421 -9.83 -12.78 16.31
N ILE A 422 -9.69 -13.25 15.07
CA ILE A 422 -8.43 -13.16 14.31
C ILE A 422 -8.67 -12.34 13.02
N PRO A 423 -8.03 -11.17 12.88
CA PRO A 423 -8.17 -10.34 11.68
C PRO A 423 -7.49 -10.96 10.46
N VAL A 424 -8.14 -10.84 9.30
CA VAL A 424 -7.61 -11.21 7.99
C VAL A 424 -7.31 -9.95 7.18
N HIS A 425 -6.04 -9.60 7.03
CA HIS A 425 -5.61 -8.52 6.14
C HIS A 425 -5.45 -9.08 4.72
N ALA A 426 -6.27 -8.59 3.80
CA ALA A 426 -6.38 -9.11 2.44
C ALA A 426 -5.70 -8.18 1.44
N PHE A 427 -4.79 -8.72 0.63
CA PHE A 427 -4.00 -8.02 -0.37
C PHE A 427 -4.38 -8.48 -1.77
N GLY A 428 -5.23 -7.70 -2.44
CA GLY A 428 -5.61 -7.93 -3.83
C GLY A 428 -4.50 -7.46 -4.77
N PHE A 429 -3.95 -8.36 -5.58
CA PHE A 429 -2.80 -8.07 -6.42
C PHE A 429 -3.16 -8.00 -7.92
N GLY A 430 -2.82 -6.90 -8.59
CA GLY A 430 -3.16 -6.66 -9.99
C GLY A 430 -4.67 -6.49 -10.23
N ALA A 431 -5.09 -6.45 -11.49
CA ALA A 431 -6.49 -6.16 -11.86
C ALA A 431 -7.46 -7.34 -11.71
N ASP A 432 -6.95 -8.58 -11.68
CA ASP A 432 -7.75 -9.79 -11.91
C ASP A 432 -8.34 -10.41 -10.63
N HIS A 433 -7.99 -9.87 -9.45
CA HIS A 433 -8.37 -10.41 -8.13
C HIS A 433 -9.84 -10.13 -7.78
N ASP A 434 -10.46 -10.99 -6.95
CA ASP A 434 -11.81 -10.74 -6.44
C ASP A 434 -11.81 -9.68 -5.32
N ALA A 435 -11.76 -8.41 -5.71
CA ALA A 435 -11.78 -7.28 -4.79
C ALA A 435 -12.99 -7.30 -3.84
N VAL A 436 -14.15 -7.76 -4.31
CA VAL A 436 -15.40 -7.75 -3.51
C VAL A 436 -15.33 -8.82 -2.42
N SER A 437 -14.94 -10.04 -2.77
CA SER A 437 -14.79 -11.12 -1.80
C SER A 437 -13.65 -10.86 -0.82
N MET A 438 -12.51 -10.36 -1.29
CA MET A 438 -11.38 -10.02 -0.42
C MET A 438 -11.71 -8.90 0.56
N HIS A 439 -12.43 -7.86 0.13
CA HIS A 439 -12.99 -6.85 1.03
C HIS A 439 -14.00 -7.45 2.02
N SER A 440 -14.91 -8.31 1.56
CA SER A 440 -15.89 -8.98 2.45
C SER A 440 -15.22 -9.83 3.54
N ILE A 441 -14.13 -10.51 3.19
CA ILE A 441 -13.29 -11.31 4.09
C ILE A 441 -12.63 -10.44 5.17
N SER A 442 -11.95 -9.37 4.77
CA SER A 442 -11.28 -8.48 5.74
C SER A 442 -12.28 -7.73 6.61
N GLU A 443 -13.38 -7.25 6.03
CA GLU A 443 -14.42 -6.50 6.72
C GLU A 443 -15.11 -7.35 7.81
N THR A 444 -15.46 -8.59 7.49
CA THR A 444 -16.13 -9.50 8.45
C THR A 444 -15.20 -9.94 9.59
N SER A 445 -13.89 -9.90 9.38
CA SER A 445 -12.85 -10.26 10.36
C SER A 445 -12.18 -9.08 11.06
N GLY A 446 -12.59 -7.84 10.79
CA GLY A 446 -11.92 -6.65 11.34
C GLY A 446 -10.45 -6.49 10.93
N GLY A 447 -10.04 -7.16 9.85
CA GLY A 447 -8.79 -6.90 9.15
C GLY A 447 -8.95 -5.71 8.19
N THR A 448 -8.02 -5.59 7.24
CA THR A 448 -8.05 -4.51 6.23
C THR A 448 -7.89 -5.05 4.82
N PHE A 449 -8.54 -4.42 3.85
CA PHE A 449 -8.33 -4.71 2.42
C PHE A 449 -7.38 -3.70 1.81
N SER A 450 -6.34 -4.19 1.13
CA SER A 450 -5.30 -3.42 0.47
C SER A 450 -5.24 -3.81 -1.00
N PHE A 451 -5.26 -2.82 -1.88
CA PHE A 451 -5.16 -3.01 -3.33
C PHE A 451 -3.76 -2.67 -3.81
N ILE A 452 -3.10 -3.65 -4.43
CA ILE A 452 -1.74 -3.55 -4.96
C ILE A 452 -1.84 -3.53 -6.49
N GLU A 453 -1.92 -2.33 -7.06
CA GLU A 453 -2.08 -2.14 -8.51
C GLU A 453 -0.78 -2.43 -9.28
N ALA A 454 0.36 -1.96 -8.77
CA ALA A 454 1.65 -2.05 -9.43
C ALA A 454 2.59 -3.07 -8.77
N GLU A 455 3.37 -3.75 -9.60
CA GLU A 455 4.28 -4.84 -9.18
C GLU A 455 5.34 -4.41 -8.15
N ASN A 456 5.80 -3.16 -8.19
CA ASN A 456 6.83 -2.62 -7.31
C ASN A 456 6.34 -2.32 -5.87
N VAL A 457 5.04 -2.07 -5.67
CA VAL A 457 4.52 -1.63 -4.35
C VAL A 457 4.10 -2.78 -3.41
N ILE A 458 4.16 -4.04 -3.85
CA ILE A 458 3.81 -5.21 -3.00
C ILE A 458 4.63 -5.34 -1.73
N GLN A 459 5.96 -5.12 -1.82
CA GLN A 459 6.83 -5.20 -0.64
C GLN A 459 6.52 -4.06 0.35
N ASP A 460 6.18 -2.88 -0.14
CA ASP A 460 5.83 -1.70 0.67
C ASP A 460 4.45 -1.87 1.33
N ALA A 461 3.47 -2.44 0.63
CA ALA A 461 2.17 -2.82 1.20
C ALA A 461 2.32 -3.83 2.36
N PHE A 462 3.19 -4.82 2.19
CA PHE A 462 3.50 -5.80 3.24
C PHE A 462 4.26 -5.16 4.40
N ALA A 463 5.20 -4.24 4.10
CA ALA A 463 5.95 -3.49 5.09
C ALA A 463 5.06 -2.62 5.98
N GLN A 464 4.12 -1.88 5.38
CA GLN A 464 3.10 -1.10 6.11
C GLN A 464 2.28 -2.00 7.04
N CYS A 465 1.84 -3.17 6.56
CA CYS A 465 1.04 -4.10 7.35
C CYS A 465 1.80 -4.64 8.57
N ILE A 466 3.03 -5.16 8.37
CA ILE A 466 3.83 -5.66 9.50
C ILE A 466 4.29 -4.52 10.42
N GLY A 467 4.49 -3.30 9.93
CA GLY A 467 4.76 -2.14 10.79
C GLY A 467 3.64 -1.88 11.81
N GLY A 468 2.38 -2.08 11.42
CA GLY A 468 1.26 -2.11 12.36
C GLY A 468 1.31 -3.33 13.29
N LEU A 469 1.31 -4.54 12.73
CA LEU A 469 1.23 -5.79 13.52
C LEU A 469 2.37 -5.96 14.54
N LEU A 470 3.56 -5.46 14.23
CA LEU A 470 4.73 -5.48 15.11
C LEU A 470 4.80 -4.25 16.05
N SER A 471 3.76 -3.43 16.12
CA SER A 471 3.67 -2.29 17.05
C SER A 471 2.36 -2.24 17.86
N VAL A 472 1.64 -3.35 18.00
CA VAL A 472 0.47 -3.44 18.90
C VAL A 472 0.89 -3.16 20.35
N VAL A 473 0.27 -2.16 20.96
CA VAL A 473 0.51 -1.71 22.35
C VAL A 473 -0.76 -1.71 23.21
N VAL A 474 -1.91 -1.96 22.60
CA VAL A 474 -3.24 -1.99 23.24
C VAL A 474 -4.03 -3.14 22.62
N GLN A 475 -4.69 -3.95 23.45
CA GLN A 475 -5.59 -5.01 23.01
C GLN A 475 -6.98 -4.89 23.64
N GLU A 476 -7.99 -5.42 22.94
CA GLU A 476 -9.37 -5.50 23.42
C GLU A 476 -9.98 -4.16 23.92
N LEU A 477 -9.55 -3.01 23.38
CA LEU A 477 -10.03 -1.70 23.81
C LEU A 477 -11.55 -1.57 23.64
N ARG A 478 -12.22 -1.18 24.72
CA ARG A 478 -13.64 -0.81 24.77
C ARG A 478 -13.77 0.61 25.30
N VAL A 479 -14.65 1.38 24.67
CA VAL A 479 -14.98 2.75 25.06
C VAL A 479 -16.44 2.83 25.43
N GLU A 480 -16.69 3.16 26.69
CA GLU A 480 -18.02 3.41 27.22
C GLU A 480 -18.25 4.93 27.29
N VAL A 481 -19.44 5.38 26.89
CA VAL A 481 -19.85 6.79 26.90
C VAL A 481 -21.17 6.89 27.63
N GLU A 482 -21.26 7.76 28.64
CA GLU A 482 -22.44 7.91 29.50
C GLU A 482 -22.92 9.38 29.53
N CYS A 483 -24.21 9.62 29.29
CA CYS A 483 -24.86 10.92 29.48
C CYS A 483 -24.98 11.27 30.97
N VAL A 484 -24.29 12.34 31.40
CA VAL A 484 -24.26 12.75 32.81
C VAL A 484 -25.58 13.43 33.24
N HIS A 485 -26.17 14.24 32.35
CA HIS A 485 -27.40 14.96 32.68
C HIS A 485 -28.64 14.10 32.44
N PRO A 486 -29.61 14.01 33.38
CA PRO A 486 -30.69 13.02 33.34
C PRO A 486 -31.66 13.14 32.16
N VAL A 487 -31.68 14.32 31.49
CA VAL A 487 -32.54 14.63 30.34
C VAL A 487 -31.85 14.36 29.00
N LEU A 488 -30.52 14.23 28.97
CA LEU A 488 -29.79 13.93 27.73
C LEU A 488 -30.02 12.48 27.30
N ARG A 489 -30.00 12.28 25.98
CA ARG A 489 -30.08 10.96 25.34
C ARG A 489 -29.13 10.91 24.15
N LEU A 490 -28.55 9.75 23.94
CA LEU A 490 -27.78 9.39 22.76
C LEU A 490 -28.72 8.99 21.62
N ASN A 491 -28.49 9.53 20.44
CA ASN A 491 -29.24 9.22 19.22
C ASN A 491 -28.57 8.09 18.43
N SER A 492 -27.25 8.19 18.25
CA SER A 492 -26.43 7.21 17.54
C SER A 492 -24.95 7.44 17.83
N ILE A 493 -24.14 6.39 17.65
CA ILE A 493 -22.68 6.49 17.64
C ILE A 493 -22.21 6.17 16.22
N LYS A 494 -21.50 7.12 15.60
CA LYS A 494 -20.95 6.98 14.26
C LYS A 494 -19.54 6.39 14.33
N ALA A 495 -19.49 5.05 14.38
CA ALA A 495 -18.26 4.30 14.59
C ALA A 495 -17.67 3.62 13.33
N GLY A 496 -18.21 3.87 12.13
CA GLY A 496 -17.73 3.19 10.91
C GLY A 496 -18.00 1.68 10.97
N SER A 497 -16.96 0.86 10.81
CA SER A 497 -17.05 -0.61 10.90
C SER A 497 -16.85 -1.16 12.32
N TYR A 498 -16.64 -0.29 13.30
CA TYR A 498 -16.55 -0.70 14.70
C TYR A 498 -17.93 -1.04 15.27
N ASN A 499 -18.01 -2.14 16.01
CA ASN A 499 -19.26 -2.53 16.67
C ASN A 499 -19.57 -1.51 17.77
N ALA A 500 -20.68 -0.80 17.61
CA ALA A 500 -21.15 0.20 18.56
C ALA A 500 -22.61 -0.06 18.90
N SER A 501 -22.93 -0.01 20.19
CA SER A 501 -24.26 -0.27 20.72
C SER A 501 -24.68 0.82 21.70
N LEU A 502 -26.00 1.06 21.79
CA LEU A 502 -26.61 1.92 22.79
C LEU A 502 -27.31 1.04 23.84
N ALA A 503 -27.28 1.47 25.10
CA ALA A 503 -28.09 0.89 26.15
C ALA A 503 -29.59 1.14 25.89
N SER A 504 -30.47 0.30 26.45
CA SER A 504 -31.92 0.35 26.20
C SER A 504 -32.60 1.64 26.68
N ASP A 505 -31.94 2.44 27.52
CA ASP A 505 -32.41 3.74 28.02
C ASP A 505 -31.88 4.93 27.19
N ASN A 506 -31.03 4.66 26.18
CA ASN A 506 -30.27 5.64 25.41
C ASN A 506 -29.42 6.62 26.26
N LYS A 507 -29.02 6.24 27.48
CA LYS A 507 -28.12 7.07 28.31
C LYS A 507 -26.66 6.70 28.17
N SER A 508 -26.35 5.43 27.95
CA SER A 508 -24.98 5.00 27.67
C SER A 508 -24.85 4.27 26.34
N GLY A 509 -23.62 4.16 25.87
CA GLY A 509 -23.26 3.37 24.70
C GLY A 509 -21.82 2.86 24.78
N ASN A 510 -21.54 1.78 24.08
CA ASN A 510 -20.25 1.09 24.07
C ASN A 510 -19.72 0.99 22.63
N ILE A 511 -18.40 1.12 22.46
CA ILE A 511 -17.67 0.96 21.20
C ILE A 511 -16.58 -0.09 21.41
N GLU A 512 -16.65 -1.19 20.66
CA GLU A 512 -15.64 -2.23 20.65
C GLU A 512 -14.55 -1.87 19.62
N VAL A 513 -13.49 -1.20 20.08
CA VAL A 513 -12.38 -0.75 19.23
C VAL A 513 -11.43 -1.92 18.95
N GLY A 514 -11.10 -2.75 19.96
CA GLY A 514 -10.14 -3.85 19.82
C GLY A 514 -8.70 -3.38 19.90
N ASP A 515 -7.82 -3.91 19.06
CA ASP A 515 -6.38 -3.68 19.18
C ASP A 515 -5.96 -2.35 18.52
N LEU A 516 -4.98 -1.65 19.10
CA LEU A 516 -4.34 -0.46 18.50
C LEU A 516 -2.82 -0.63 18.38
N TYR A 517 -2.29 -0.15 17.26
CA TYR A 517 -0.86 0.01 17.01
C TYR A 517 -0.32 1.25 17.74
N ALA A 518 0.99 1.34 17.91
CA ALA A 518 1.62 2.51 18.52
C ALA A 518 1.40 3.77 17.67
N ASP A 519 1.14 4.90 18.35
CA ASP A 519 0.73 6.18 17.75
C ASP A 519 -0.56 6.12 16.91
N GLU A 520 -1.32 5.03 16.95
CA GLU A 520 -2.52 4.88 16.15
C GLU A 520 -3.69 5.68 16.75
N GLU A 521 -4.39 6.42 15.89
CA GLU A 521 -5.47 7.35 16.28
C GLU A 521 -6.85 6.83 15.83
N ARG A 522 -7.89 7.08 16.63
CA ARG A 522 -9.28 6.72 16.35
C ARG A 522 -10.26 7.82 16.74
N ASP A 523 -11.13 8.18 15.81
CA ASP A 523 -12.13 9.22 15.98
C ASP A 523 -13.56 8.67 15.84
N PHE A 524 -14.40 8.95 16.83
CA PHE A 524 -15.80 8.51 16.89
C PHE A 524 -16.72 9.69 17.19
N LEU A 525 -17.79 9.88 16.42
CA LEU A 525 -18.79 10.90 16.71
C LEU A 525 -19.98 10.30 17.46
N VAL A 526 -20.19 10.77 18.69
CA VAL A 526 -21.35 10.47 19.52
C VAL A 526 -22.39 11.56 19.26
N MET A 527 -23.57 11.16 18.79
CA MET A 527 -24.67 12.08 18.47
C MET A 527 -25.68 12.08 19.61
N LEU A 528 -26.03 13.26 20.13
CA LEU A 528 -26.96 13.42 21.25
C LEU A 528 -27.93 14.59 21.03
N ASP A 529 -29.09 14.55 21.69
CA ASP A 529 -30.05 15.66 21.67
C ASP A 529 -29.90 16.54 22.92
N ILE A 530 -29.65 17.84 22.72
CA ILE A 530 -29.63 18.84 23.79
C ILE A 530 -31.03 19.46 23.89
N PRO A 531 -31.75 19.30 25.01
CA PRO A 531 -33.06 19.89 25.20
C PRO A 531 -32.99 21.41 25.45
N ALA A 532 -34.10 22.11 25.17
CA ALA A 532 -34.31 23.43 25.75
C ALA A 532 -34.55 23.28 27.26
N ASP A 533 -33.71 23.89 28.08
CA ASP A 533 -33.77 23.80 29.55
C ASP A 533 -33.37 25.15 30.16
N ARG A 534 -34.38 25.91 30.56
CA ARG A 534 -34.24 27.23 31.22
C ARG A 534 -33.80 27.13 32.68
N SER A 535 -33.87 25.95 33.29
CA SER A 535 -33.37 25.66 34.64
C SER A 535 -31.92 25.16 34.65
N SER A 536 -31.33 24.84 33.49
CA SER A 536 -29.94 24.41 33.42
C SER A 536 -28.96 25.49 33.89
N ASN A 537 -27.93 25.05 34.63
CA ASN A 537 -26.76 25.87 34.97
C ASN A 537 -26.09 26.40 33.69
N ASP A 538 -25.33 27.48 33.82
CA ASP A 538 -24.59 28.10 32.71
C ASP A 538 -23.55 27.16 32.09
N MET A 539 -23.19 26.08 32.79
CA MET A 539 -22.36 24.98 32.32
C MET A 539 -23.15 23.67 32.40
N MET A 540 -23.26 22.95 31.28
CA MET A 540 -23.88 21.63 31.20
C MET A 540 -22.83 20.58 30.85
N THR A 541 -22.66 19.57 31.70
CA THR A 541 -21.89 18.37 31.37
C THR A 541 -22.75 17.45 30.49
N LEU A 542 -22.23 17.12 29.30
CA LEU A 542 -22.89 16.29 28.31
C LEU A 542 -22.63 14.81 28.56
N VAL A 543 -21.38 14.38 28.39
CA VAL A 543 -20.99 12.97 28.45
C VAL A 543 -19.69 12.77 29.24
N LYS A 544 -19.63 11.63 29.91
CA LYS A 544 -18.40 11.00 30.42
C LYS A 544 -17.95 9.94 29.45
N VAL A 545 -16.63 9.78 29.35
CA VAL A 545 -16.00 8.70 28.59
C VAL A 545 -15.19 7.85 29.56
N LYS A 546 -15.25 6.54 29.39
CA LYS A 546 -14.48 5.53 30.13
C LYS A 546 -13.82 4.60 29.12
N CYS A 547 -12.57 4.23 29.35
CA CYS A 547 -11.86 3.29 28.47
C CYS A 547 -11.33 2.10 29.27
N THR A 548 -11.45 0.90 28.71
CA THR A 548 -10.91 -0.34 29.28
C THR A 548 -10.14 -1.12 28.23
N TYR A 549 -8.94 -1.60 28.54
CA TYR A 549 -8.09 -2.33 27.59
C TYR A 549 -7.09 -3.26 28.30
N LYS A 550 -6.42 -4.11 27.52
CA LYS A 550 -5.29 -4.96 27.97
C LYS A 550 -3.97 -4.43 27.41
N ASP A 551 -2.93 -4.42 28.23
CA ASP A 551 -1.55 -4.16 27.81
C ASP A 551 -0.88 -5.49 27.39
N PRO A 552 -0.53 -5.68 26.11
CA PRO A 552 0.03 -6.93 25.61
C PRO A 552 1.49 -7.16 26.02
N THR A 553 2.13 -6.19 26.68
CA THR A 553 3.51 -6.31 27.19
C THR A 553 3.57 -6.82 28.63
N GLN A 554 2.46 -6.73 29.38
CA GLN A 554 2.39 -7.25 30.75
C GLN A 554 2.08 -8.74 30.72
N SER A 555 2.93 -9.54 31.37
CA SER A 555 2.87 -11.01 31.31
C SER A 555 1.67 -11.62 32.03
N ASP A 556 1.04 -10.88 32.95
CA ASP A 556 -0.21 -11.29 33.62
C ASP A 556 -1.40 -10.75 32.80
N ASN A 557 -1.82 -11.56 31.83
CA ASN A 557 -2.78 -11.22 30.77
C ASN A 557 -4.26 -11.12 31.25
N SER A 558 -4.46 -10.69 32.50
CA SER A 558 -5.77 -10.61 33.18
C SER A 558 -6.15 -9.23 33.68
N ASP A 559 -5.19 -8.35 33.96
CA ASP A 559 -5.48 -7.03 34.53
C ASP A 559 -5.91 -6.04 33.43
N LEU A 560 -7.21 -5.70 33.44
CA LEU A 560 -7.78 -4.69 32.57
C LEU A 560 -7.40 -3.29 33.05
N VAL A 561 -6.60 -2.58 32.26
CA VAL A 561 -6.30 -1.17 32.50
C VAL A 561 -7.58 -0.37 32.26
N THR A 562 -8.02 0.35 33.29
CA THR A 562 -9.25 1.15 33.28
C THR A 562 -8.93 2.63 33.45
N LEU A 563 -9.42 3.46 32.53
CA LEU A 563 -9.27 4.91 32.54
C LEU A 563 -10.64 5.56 32.83
N ASP A 564 -10.84 5.91 34.10
CA ASP A 564 -12.08 6.50 34.65
C ASP A 564 -11.98 8.02 34.89
N HIS A 565 -10.83 8.62 34.63
CA HIS A 565 -10.54 10.04 34.86
C HIS A 565 -10.26 10.78 33.54
N ILE A 566 -11.16 10.61 32.58
CA ILE A 566 -11.15 11.35 31.31
C ILE A 566 -11.98 12.62 31.49
N ASP A 567 -11.56 13.73 30.89
CA ASP A 567 -12.24 15.02 31.05
C ASP A 567 -13.70 14.98 30.59
N ASP A 568 -14.60 15.39 31.49
CA ASP A 568 -16.03 15.57 31.21
C ASP A 568 -16.27 16.53 30.03
N VAL A 569 -17.06 16.11 29.04
CA VAL A 569 -17.45 17.00 27.93
C VAL A 569 -18.48 18.02 28.43
N LYS A 570 -18.16 19.31 28.33
CA LYS A 570 -18.99 20.41 28.82
C LYS A 570 -19.29 21.43 27.73
N ILE A 571 -20.48 22.04 27.80
CA ILE A 571 -20.87 23.17 26.96
C ILE A 571 -21.48 24.30 27.80
N GLU A 572 -21.31 25.52 27.31
CA GLU A 572 -21.97 26.69 27.87
C GLU A 572 -23.46 26.74 27.50
N ARG A 573 -24.27 27.20 28.43
CA ARG A 573 -25.71 27.38 28.30
C ARG A 573 -26.05 28.85 28.57
N PRO A 574 -25.69 29.80 27.69
CA PRO A 574 -26.01 31.20 27.91
C PRO A 574 -27.49 31.51 27.58
N ASP A 575 -27.99 32.67 28.01
CA ASP A 575 -29.30 33.17 27.59
C ASP A 575 -29.27 33.77 26.17
N THR A 576 -28.13 34.33 25.77
CA THR A 576 -27.86 34.87 24.43
C THR A 576 -26.58 34.29 23.85
N ILE A 577 -26.59 33.90 22.57
CA ILE A 577 -25.42 33.39 21.86
C ILE A 577 -24.64 34.55 21.23
N GLY A 578 -23.31 34.53 21.39
CA GLY A 578 -22.37 35.38 20.66
C GLY A 578 -21.97 34.78 19.31
N GLN A 579 -20.70 34.90 18.92
CA GLN A 579 -20.20 34.20 17.74
C GLN A 579 -19.99 32.70 18.06
N LEU A 580 -20.70 31.82 17.36
CA LEU A 580 -20.53 30.37 17.47
C LEU A 580 -19.15 29.95 16.94
N ILE A 581 -18.36 29.29 17.79
CA ILE A 581 -17.09 28.67 17.42
C ILE A 581 -17.35 27.19 17.18
N VAL A 582 -17.17 26.75 15.93
CA VAL A 582 -17.27 25.34 15.53
C VAL A 582 -15.92 24.65 15.78
N SER A 583 -15.93 23.46 16.39
CA SER A 583 -14.71 22.65 16.53
C SER A 583 -14.23 22.18 15.15
N MET A 584 -12.96 22.48 14.87
CA MET A 584 -12.28 22.04 13.65
C MET A 584 -12.14 20.53 13.61
N GLU A 585 -11.95 19.90 14.75
CA GLU A 585 -11.78 18.46 14.94
C GLU A 585 -13.10 17.73 14.61
N VAL A 586 -14.23 18.23 15.12
CA VAL A 586 -15.56 17.68 14.81
C VAL A 586 -15.91 17.85 13.32
N ASP A 587 -15.61 19.02 12.73
CA ASP A 587 -15.85 19.29 11.30
C ASP A 587 -15.05 18.34 10.39
N LYS A 588 -13.75 18.14 10.67
CA LYS A 588 -12.89 17.16 9.96
C LYS A 588 -13.48 15.74 9.99
N GLN A 589 -14.00 15.32 11.14
CA GLN A 589 -14.53 13.97 11.29
C GLN A 589 -15.91 13.80 10.65
N ARG A 590 -16.74 14.84 10.66
CA ARG A 590 -17.97 14.88 9.85
C ARG A 590 -17.64 14.79 8.36
N ASN A 591 -16.63 15.52 7.89
CA ASN A 591 -16.16 15.47 6.51
C ASN A 591 -15.66 14.08 6.10
N ARG A 592 -14.88 13.41 6.95
CA ARG A 592 -14.46 12.01 6.73
C ARG A 592 -15.66 11.08 6.56
N LEU A 593 -16.63 11.13 7.46
CA LEU A 593 -17.80 10.26 7.41
C LEU A 593 -18.66 10.53 6.17
N GLN A 594 -18.93 11.79 5.84
CA GLN A 594 -19.68 12.16 4.63
C GLN A 594 -18.96 11.71 3.36
N SER A 595 -17.62 11.79 3.33
CA SER A 595 -16.82 11.27 2.22
C SER A 595 -16.94 9.75 2.11
N ALA A 596 -16.83 9.01 3.20
CA ALA A 596 -16.99 7.55 3.22
C ALA A 596 -18.42 7.10 2.82
N GLU A 597 -19.46 7.81 3.28
CA GLU A 597 -20.85 7.60 2.85
C GLU A 597 -21.01 7.83 1.34
N ALA A 598 -20.43 8.91 0.79
CA ALA A 598 -20.45 9.20 -0.64
C ALA A 598 -19.64 8.18 -1.48
N MET A 599 -18.51 7.67 -0.97
CA MET A 599 -17.74 6.58 -1.59
C MET A 599 -18.59 5.29 -1.69
N ALA A 600 -19.34 4.96 -0.64
CA ALA A 600 -20.22 3.79 -0.61
C ALA A 600 -21.44 3.95 -1.54
N GLU A 601 -22.06 5.15 -1.56
CA GLU A 601 -23.14 5.52 -2.49
C GLU A 601 -22.67 5.43 -3.95
N ALA A 602 -21.50 6.03 -4.27
CA ALA A 602 -20.92 6.01 -5.60
C ALA A 602 -20.53 4.59 -6.06
N ARG A 603 -19.93 3.78 -5.18
CA ARG A 603 -19.68 2.36 -5.46
C ARG A 603 -20.97 1.62 -5.81
N SER A 604 -22.04 1.83 -5.03
CA SER A 604 -23.33 1.18 -5.26
C SER A 604 -23.91 1.53 -6.64
N ALA A 605 -23.88 2.82 -7.02
CA ALA A 605 -24.28 3.27 -8.35
C ALA A 605 -23.42 2.66 -9.47
N ALA A 606 -22.09 2.64 -9.30
CA ALA A 606 -21.14 2.08 -10.27
C ALA A 606 -21.31 0.56 -10.48
N GLU A 607 -21.59 -0.21 -9.41
CA GLU A 607 -21.92 -1.64 -9.51
C GLU A 607 -23.17 -1.87 -10.36
N ASN A 608 -24.22 -1.09 -10.10
CA ASN A 608 -25.48 -1.10 -10.85
C ASN A 608 -25.35 -0.60 -12.31
N GLY A 609 -24.16 -0.14 -12.71
CA GLY A 609 -23.84 0.34 -14.06
C GLY A 609 -24.03 1.84 -14.26
N ASP A 610 -24.57 2.57 -13.28
CA ASP A 610 -24.76 4.02 -13.34
C ASP A 610 -23.51 4.78 -12.85
N LEU A 611 -22.49 4.79 -13.72
CA LEU A 611 -21.25 5.53 -13.49
C LEU A 611 -21.46 7.04 -13.49
N ALA A 612 -22.49 7.55 -14.17
CA ALA A 612 -22.78 8.97 -14.23
C ALA A 612 -23.31 9.47 -12.88
N ALA A 613 -24.25 8.75 -12.26
CA ALA A 613 -24.67 9.00 -10.89
C ALA A 613 -23.49 8.85 -9.92
N ALA A 614 -22.67 7.80 -10.06
CA ALA A 614 -21.51 7.58 -9.19
C ALA A 614 -20.53 8.78 -9.20
N VAL A 615 -20.15 9.29 -10.37
CA VAL A 615 -19.28 10.47 -10.49
C VAL A 615 -19.95 11.73 -9.93
N SER A 616 -21.26 11.90 -10.14
CA SER A 616 -22.04 13.04 -9.63
C SER A 616 -22.17 13.04 -8.09
N VAL A 617 -22.31 11.86 -7.47
CA VAL A 617 -22.29 11.68 -6.01
C VAL A 617 -20.97 12.18 -5.43
N LEU A 618 -19.84 11.76 -6.01
CA LEU A 618 -18.51 12.20 -5.60
C LEU A 618 -18.31 13.70 -5.83
N GLU A 619 -18.77 14.25 -6.96
CA GLU A 619 -18.66 15.68 -7.27
C GLU A 619 -19.43 16.55 -6.26
N ARG A 620 -20.66 16.14 -5.96
CA ARG A 620 -21.52 16.73 -4.91
C ARG A 620 -20.83 16.69 -3.55
N CYS A 621 -20.15 15.59 -3.21
CA CYS A 621 -19.40 15.46 -1.97
C CYS A 621 -18.21 16.43 -1.92
N ARG A 622 -17.37 16.44 -2.96
CA ARG A 622 -16.20 17.34 -3.06
C ARG A 622 -16.57 18.82 -2.98
N LYS A 623 -17.66 19.22 -3.65
CA LYS A 623 -18.18 20.60 -3.54
C LYS A 623 -18.55 20.94 -2.09
N LYS A 624 -19.36 20.11 -1.43
CA LYS A 624 -19.72 20.30 -0.01
C LYS A 624 -18.48 20.33 0.90
N LEU A 625 -17.52 19.44 0.68
CA LEU A 625 -16.26 19.39 1.41
C LEU A 625 -15.53 20.73 1.34
N SER A 626 -15.34 21.29 0.14
CA SER A 626 -14.69 22.61 -0.05
C SER A 626 -15.42 23.80 0.60
N GLU A 627 -16.72 23.65 0.91
CA GLU A 627 -17.52 24.68 1.56
C GLU A 627 -17.39 24.65 3.10
N THR A 628 -16.82 23.59 3.69
CA THR A 628 -16.66 23.40 5.15
C THR A 628 -15.56 24.25 5.78
N VAL A 629 -15.56 24.35 7.11
CA VAL A 629 -14.64 25.21 7.86
C VAL A 629 -13.21 24.64 7.81
N SER A 630 -13.06 23.34 8.00
CA SER A 630 -11.77 22.64 7.98
C SER A 630 -11.12 22.61 6.59
N ALA A 631 -11.90 22.43 5.51
CA ALA A 631 -11.37 22.56 4.16
C ALA A 631 -10.90 23.98 3.85
N LYS A 632 -11.68 25.01 4.23
CA LYS A 632 -11.30 26.43 4.04
C LYS A 632 -10.08 26.84 4.86
N ALA A 633 -9.84 26.18 6.00
CA ALA A 633 -8.62 26.36 6.80
C ALA A 633 -7.38 25.63 6.22
N GLY A 634 -7.53 24.86 5.13
CA GLY A 634 -6.43 24.12 4.49
C GLY A 634 -6.00 22.87 5.26
N ASP A 635 -6.92 22.22 5.99
CA ASP A 635 -6.61 21.02 6.76
C ASP A 635 -6.13 19.84 5.89
N ARG A 636 -5.08 19.16 6.35
CA ARG A 636 -4.41 18.06 5.60
C ARG A 636 -5.35 16.88 5.32
N LEU A 637 -6.24 16.51 6.25
CA LEU A 637 -7.19 15.42 6.03
C LEU A 637 -8.21 15.81 4.96
N CYS A 638 -8.72 17.04 5.00
CA CYS A 638 -9.68 17.53 4.00
C CYS A 638 -9.06 17.61 2.59
N LEU A 639 -7.80 18.03 2.48
CA LEU A 639 -7.05 18.03 1.21
C LEU A 639 -6.82 16.61 0.68
N ALA A 640 -6.47 15.66 1.55
CA ALA A 640 -6.30 14.25 1.18
C ALA A 640 -7.63 13.61 0.73
N LEU A 641 -8.74 13.91 1.42
CA LEU A 641 -10.09 13.45 1.05
C LEU A 641 -10.52 13.99 -0.32
N ASP A 642 -10.29 15.26 -0.64
CA ASP A 642 -10.65 15.80 -1.96
C ASP A 642 -9.84 15.14 -3.10
N ALA A 643 -8.53 14.94 -2.88
CA ALA A 643 -7.67 14.25 -3.82
C ALA A 643 -8.08 12.77 -4.03
N GLU A 644 -8.45 12.07 -2.95
CA GLU A 644 -8.96 10.70 -3.03
C GLU A 644 -10.30 10.61 -3.79
N LEU A 645 -11.25 11.50 -3.46
CA LEU A 645 -12.55 11.55 -4.16
C LEU A 645 -12.36 11.89 -5.64
N LYS A 646 -11.38 12.73 -5.99
CA LYS A 646 -10.98 13.02 -7.39
C LYS A 646 -10.46 11.79 -8.12
N GLU A 647 -9.49 11.08 -7.54
CA GLU A 647 -8.94 9.84 -8.12
C GLU A 647 -10.05 8.78 -8.30
N MET A 648 -11.02 8.69 -7.37
CA MET A 648 -12.19 7.82 -7.54
C MET A 648 -13.10 8.23 -8.70
N GLN A 649 -13.34 9.54 -8.92
CA GLN A 649 -14.09 10.02 -10.09
C GLN A 649 -13.40 9.65 -11.40
N GLU A 650 -12.08 9.86 -11.48
CA GLU A 650 -11.27 9.53 -12.67
C GLU A 650 -11.29 8.01 -12.94
N ARG A 651 -11.23 7.17 -11.89
CA ARG A 651 -11.34 5.71 -12.00
C ARG A 651 -12.77 5.19 -12.24
N MET A 652 -13.79 6.04 -12.14
CA MET A 652 -15.18 5.73 -12.52
C MET A 652 -15.54 6.20 -13.95
N ALA A 653 -14.60 6.78 -14.71
CA ALA A 653 -14.87 7.38 -16.02
C ALA A 653 -15.49 6.42 -17.07
N ASN A 654 -15.25 5.11 -16.96
CA ASN A 654 -15.94 4.09 -17.75
C ASN A 654 -15.88 2.71 -17.06
N ARG A 655 -16.75 1.79 -17.48
CA ARG A 655 -16.93 0.48 -16.84
C ARG A 655 -15.64 -0.35 -16.78
N ARG A 656 -14.82 -0.31 -17.83
CA ARG A 656 -13.55 -1.06 -17.88
C ARG A 656 -12.54 -0.55 -16.84
N VAL A 657 -12.36 0.77 -16.73
CA VAL A 657 -11.46 1.37 -15.72
C VAL A 657 -11.97 1.08 -14.31
N TYR A 658 -13.29 1.18 -14.10
CA TYR A 658 -13.90 0.83 -12.83
C TYR A 658 -13.68 -0.65 -12.47
N GLU A 659 -13.88 -1.58 -13.39
CA GLU A 659 -13.66 -3.02 -13.12
C GLU A 659 -12.19 -3.39 -12.94
N THR A 660 -11.29 -2.80 -13.74
CA THR A 660 -9.85 -3.11 -13.73
C THR A 660 -9.13 -2.58 -12.48
N SER A 661 -9.50 -1.40 -11.97
CA SER A 661 -8.88 -0.87 -10.74
C SER A 661 -9.73 0.06 -9.89
N GLY A 662 -10.74 0.75 -10.43
CA GLY A 662 -11.59 1.66 -9.65
C GLY A 662 -12.33 0.99 -8.49
N ARG A 663 -12.90 -0.20 -8.73
CA ARG A 663 -13.57 -1.05 -7.74
C ARG A 663 -12.65 -1.36 -6.56
N ALA A 664 -11.45 -1.88 -6.84
CA ALA A 664 -10.48 -2.25 -5.81
C ALA A 664 -9.94 -1.02 -5.06
N TYR A 665 -9.71 0.09 -5.77
CA TYR A 665 -9.32 1.37 -5.18
C TYR A 665 -10.39 1.89 -4.20
N VAL A 666 -11.67 1.92 -4.60
CA VAL A 666 -12.78 2.37 -3.74
C VAL A 666 -12.98 1.45 -2.54
N LEU A 667 -12.85 0.13 -2.71
CA LEU A 667 -12.94 -0.83 -1.61
C LEU A 667 -11.79 -0.68 -0.61
N SER A 668 -10.55 -0.47 -1.07
CA SER A 668 -9.42 -0.15 -0.17
C SER A 668 -9.60 1.23 0.49
N GLY A 669 -10.19 2.18 -0.24
CA GLY A 669 -10.64 3.48 0.25
C GLY A 669 -11.54 3.37 1.47
N LEU A 670 -12.67 2.68 1.28
CA LEU A 670 -13.67 2.39 2.31
C LEU A 670 -13.10 1.59 3.48
N SER A 671 -12.33 0.53 3.24
CA SER A 671 -11.71 -0.26 4.31
C SER A 671 -10.81 0.61 5.20
N SER A 672 -9.99 1.48 4.60
CA SER A 672 -9.16 2.43 5.34
C SER A 672 -9.97 3.42 6.18
N HIS A 673 -11.01 4.06 5.63
CA HIS A 673 -11.79 5.05 6.39
C HIS A 673 -12.72 4.46 7.44
N SER A 674 -13.33 3.29 7.19
CA SER A 674 -14.27 2.68 8.13
C SER A 674 -13.57 2.03 9.32
N TRP A 675 -12.33 1.54 9.12
CA TRP A 675 -11.45 1.04 10.19
C TRP A 675 -10.46 2.09 10.70
N GLN A 676 -10.34 3.24 10.05
CA GLN A 676 -9.34 4.28 10.36
C GLN A 676 -7.90 3.72 10.37
N ARG A 677 -7.60 2.84 9.41
CA ARG A 677 -6.33 2.08 9.30
C ARG A 677 -5.67 2.30 7.97
N ALA A 678 -4.34 2.36 7.94
CA ALA A 678 -3.62 2.48 6.69
C ALA A 678 -3.78 1.21 5.84
N THR A 679 -4.27 1.36 4.61
CA THR A 679 -4.29 0.31 3.57
C THR A 679 -3.32 0.67 2.45
N ALA A 680 -2.89 -0.30 1.65
CA ALA A 680 -2.30 0.02 0.36
C ALA A 680 -3.43 0.38 -0.61
N ARG A 681 -3.26 1.50 -1.29
CA ARG A 681 -4.09 1.95 -2.42
C ARG A 681 -3.15 2.04 -3.64
N GLY A 682 -3.72 1.92 -4.84
CA GLY A 682 -2.95 1.84 -6.09
C GLY A 682 -2.06 3.07 -6.36
N ASP A 683 -1.27 3.00 -7.44
CA ASP A 683 -0.38 4.10 -7.81
C ASP A 683 -1.22 5.32 -8.21
N SER A 684 -1.31 6.32 -7.31
CA SER A 684 -2.05 7.55 -7.59
C SER A 684 -1.20 8.45 -8.47
N THR A 685 -1.82 9.01 -9.50
CA THR A 685 -1.10 9.75 -10.54
C THR A 685 -0.46 11.05 -10.04
N ASP A 686 -0.94 11.59 -8.91
CA ASP A 686 -0.34 12.72 -8.20
C ASP A 686 0.75 12.22 -7.22
N SER A 687 2.01 12.20 -7.69
CA SER A 687 3.19 11.61 -7.03
C SER A 687 3.68 12.33 -5.75
N THR A 688 2.80 12.93 -4.95
CA THR A 688 3.13 13.76 -3.78
C THR A 688 2.27 13.43 -2.54
N SER A 689 2.81 12.57 -1.67
CA SER A 689 2.74 12.57 -0.18
C SER A 689 1.40 12.75 0.58
N LEU A 690 0.26 12.89 -0.08
CA LEU A 690 -1.02 13.21 0.56
C LEU A 690 -1.85 11.97 0.93
N ILE A 691 -1.71 10.86 0.20
CA ILE A 691 -2.45 9.60 0.45
C ILE A 691 -1.64 8.69 1.39
N GLN A 692 -1.33 9.21 2.58
CA GLN A 692 -0.70 8.47 3.70
C GLN A 692 -1.56 8.58 4.97
N ALA A 693 -2.88 8.57 4.82
CA ALA A 693 -3.81 8.59 5.95
C ALA A 693 -3.61 7.36 6.85
N TYR A 694 -3.69 7.57 8.17
CA TYR A 694 -3.59 6.54 9.21
C TYR A 694 -2.26 5.75 9.28
N GLN A 695 -1.19 6.19 8.59
CA GLN A 695 0.14 5.58 8.74
C GLN A 695 0.77 6.00 10.06
N THR A 696 1.19 5.03 10.88
CA THR A 696 1.96 5.29 12.11
C THR A 696 3.46 5.41 11.81
N PRO A 697 4.29 5.98 12.73
CA PRO A 697 5.73 6.05 12.56
C PRO A 697 6.40 4.68 12.31
N SER A 698 5.90 3.62 12.96
CA SER A 698 6.37 2.25 12.75
C SER A 698 6.10 1.72 11.33
N MET A 699 4.93 2.05 10.77
CA MET A 699 4.61 1.73 9.37
C MET A 699 5.53 2.48 8.39
N MET A 700 5.78 3.76 8.63
CA MET A 700 6.67 4.58 7.79
C MET A 700 8.13 4.10 7.84
N ASP A 701 8.65 3.69 9.01
CA ASP A 701 9.97 3.06 9.13
C ASP A 701 10.04 1.76 8.31
N MET A 702 9.04 0.87 8.45
CA MET A 702 9.00 -0.38 7.68
C MET A 702 8.99 -0.13 6.17
N VAL A 703 8.19 0.82 5.68
CA VAL A 703 8.15 1.18 4.25
C VAL A 703 9.47 1.80 3.77
N SER A 704 10.12 2.64 4.58
CA SER A 704 11.46 3.14 4.28
C SER A 704 12.50 2.01 4.21
N ARG A 705 12.35 1.01 5.08
CA ARG A 705 13.20 -0.19 5.11
C ARG A 705 12.96 -1.13 3.94
N SER A 706 11.73 -1.29 3.44
CA SER A 706 11.49 -2.06 2.22
C SER A 706 12.15 -1.37 1.02
N GLN A 707 11.94 -0.05 0.87
CA GLN A 707 12.50 0.77 -0.20
C GLN A 707 14.04 0.79 -0.21
N THR A 708 14.69 0.92 0.95
CA THR A 708 16.16 0.84 1.02
C THR A 708 16.69 -0.58 0.74
N MET A 709 15.94 -1.63 1.11
CA MET A 709 16.26 -3.00 0.74
C MET A 709 16.07 -3.29 -0.77
N TYR A 710 15.39 -2.43 -1.54
CA TYR A 710 15.41 -2.51 -3.01
C TYR A 710 16.76 -2.17 -3.64
N LEU A 711 17.62 -1.42 -2.94
CA LEU A 711 18.91 -0.92 -3.44
C LEU A 711 20.12 -1.69 -2.89
N GLY A 712 19.90 -2.62 -1.96
CA GLY A 712 20.96 -3.37 -1.28
C GLY A 712 21.45 -4.60 -2.04
N SER A 713 22.60 -4.48 -2.71
CA SER A 713 23.49 -5.65 -2.89
C SER A 713 23.84 -6.24 -1.51
N PRO A 714 24.05 -7.57 -1.37
CA PRO A 714 24.35 -8.17 -0.07
C PRO A 714 25.60 -7.53 0.53
N ALA A 715 25.49 -7.12 1.80
CA ALA A 715 26.54 -6.37 2.48
C ALA A 715 27.89 -7.12 2.45
N PRO A 716 29.03 -6.40 2.31
CA PRO A 716 30.34 -7.03 2.39
C PRO A 716 30.48 -7.71 3.75
N ARG A 717 30.88 -8.99 3.75
CA ARG A 717 31.18 -9.71 5.00
C ARG A 717 32.24 -8.94 5.81
N PRO A 718 32.17 -8.94 7.15
CA PRO A 718 33.23 -8.36 7.97
C PRO A 718 34.58 -8.97 7.61
N PRO A 719 35.69 -8.18 7.58
CA PRO A 719 37.01 -8.73 7.31
C PRO A 719 37.35 -9.78 8.37
N LEU A 720 37.72 -10.98 7.91
CA LEU A 720 38.17 -12.06 8.78
C LEU A 720 39.36 -11.57 9.60
N ARG A 721 39.21 -11.53 10.93
CA ARG A 721 40.34 -11.24 11.83
C ARG A 721 41.41 -12.32 11.64
N PRO A 722 42.71 -11.95 11.52
CA PRO A 722 43.78 -12.94 11.51
C PRO A 722 43.75 -13.75 12.81
N LEU A 723 43.92 -15.07 12.69
CA LEU A 723 44.15 -15.95 13.83
C LEU A 723 45.38 -15.47 14.61
N ARG A 724 45.19 -15.06 15.87
CA ARG A 724 46.31 -14.91 16.80
C ARG A 724 46.90 -16.29 17.04
N SER A 725 48.18 -16.46 16.72
CA SER A 725 48.96 -17.62 17.13
C SER A 725 49.03 -17.69 18.66
N PHE A 726 48.72 -18.85 19.23
CA PHE A 726 49.02 -19.14 20.62
C PHE A 726 50.54 -19.34 20.81
N PRO A 727 51.15 -18.85 21.90
CA PRO A 727 52.54 -19.13 22.19
C PRO A 727 52.74 -20.60 22.56
N ALA A 728 53.85 -21.19 22.12
CA ALA A 728 54.18 -22.58 22.40
C ALA A 728 54.38 -22.82 23.90
N ARG A 729 53.80 -23.90 24.41
CA ARG A 729 53.90 -24.33 25.81
C ARG A 729 55.29 -24.92 26.06
N GLN A 730 56.03 -24.39 27.03
CA GLN A 730 57.29 -24.99 27.48
C GLN A 730 57.04 -26.39 28.04
N GLN A 731 57.85 -27.37 27.65
CA GLN A 731 57.90 -28.68 28.31
C GLN A 731 58.81 -28.60 29.55
N PRO A 732 58.43 -29.24 30.67
CA PRO A 732 59.33 -29.42 31.81
C PRO A 732 60.24 -30.64 31.60
N ARG A 733 61.53 -30.44 31.91
CA ARG A 733 62.64 -31.41 32.13
C ARG A 733 62.53 -32.79 31.50
#